data_AF-A0A502C3T7-F1
#
_entry.id   AF-A0A502C3T7-F1
#
_cell.length_a   1.000
_cell.length_b   1.000
_cell.length_c   1.000
_cell.angle_alpha   90.00
_cell.angle_beta   90.00
_cell.angle_gamma   90.00
#
_symmetry.space_group_name_H-M   'P 1'
#
loop_
_entity.id
_entity.type
_entity.pdbx_description
1 polymer ?
#
loop_
_entity_poly.entity_id
_entity_poly.type
_entity_poly.pdbx_seq_one_letter_code
_entity_poly.pdbx_strand_id
1 'polypeptide(L)'
;MSAVDLTQFHKTFFEESREGLDAMEAALLALDSGATDHELVHTIFRAAHSIKGGAATFGFADVAAFTHVAESLLEEVRSERRAVDAGLIEVLLRSVDCMRAMLERSSQGQPVADAESEALRVELVQLVSGEVAAPVVAAASMVAPVSGWNIAFTALPHLLQTGNDPLRLFRELQQLGRLEVVRAFITDSAPAQLAELDPSQCYLGWELRLHGAVARAEIDAVFDWLDGDCELAIAPLAEVAVAGPVAQAAGESLPVATAAPRPIRETAAASGEGSSIRVGIDKVDALINMMGELVITQSMLSDIGEKFELSQLGRLRDGLVQLERTTRELQESVMRIRMLPIGSVFNRFPRLVHDLERKLDKRVKLELHGEHTELDKTVLEKIGDPLVHLVRNAIDHGLESPAQRKAAGKSETGTLKLNAYHEGGNIVVQISDDGAGLNHAAIVAKAQQRGLIAAGQELSDAEVAELIFQPGFSTAAQATDLSGRGVGMDVVRRNVRDLGGSVGVRSVSGKGSTFTITLPLTLAIIDGLVTAVGSERYIVPLTSIVESLRLRADAVRRIAGGGEVFHFRDEYLPIMRLHRAFACNDAVTDIEHGIVVVIEEDGRRVGLLVDDLLGQQQAVVKSLEAHYQRVQGISGATILSDGSVALIVDVGGVVRLGQRSKAA
;
A
#
# COMPACT_ATOMS: atom_id res chain seq x y z
N MET A 1 -23.89 -29.49 1.91
CA MET A 1 -22.74 -28.57 1.93
C MET A 1 -23.26 -27.23 1.48
N SER A 2 -23.13 -26.18 2.29
CA SER A 2 -23.65 -24.85 1.94
C SER A 2 -22.98 -24.36 0.67
N ALA A 3 -23.74 -23.67 -0.18
CA ALA A 3 -23.18 -22.91 -1.29
C ALA A 3 -22.04 -22.04 -0.74
N VAL A 4 -20.85 -22.18 -1.33
CA VAL A 4 -19.71 -21.36 -0.96
C VAL A 4 -20.07 -19.93 -1.34
N ASP A 5 -20.15 -19.05 -0.35
CA ASP A 5 -20.46 -17.65 -0.58
C ASP A 5 -19.28 -17.01 -1.32
N LEU A 6 -19.43 -16.83 -2.64
CA LEU A 6 -18.39 -16.29 -3.51
C LEU A 6 -17.99 -14.85 -3.12
N THR A 7 -18.82 -14.14 -2.35
CA THR A 7 -18.48 -12.79 -1.86
C THR A 7 -17.25 -12.79 -0.96
N GLN A 8 -16.94 -13.90 -0.28
CA GLN A 8 -15.73 -14.00 0.56
C GLN A 8 -14.43 -13.96 -0.26
N PHE A 9 -14.49 -14.28 -1.56
CA PHE A 9 -13.33 -14.28 -2.46
C PHE A 9 -13.21 -13.00 -3.30
N HIS A 10 -14.22 -12.12 -3.28
CA HIS A 10 -14.16 -10.84 -4.00
C HIS A 10 -12.96 -10.01 -3.56
N LYS A 11 -12.66 -9.99 -2.25
CA LYS A 11 -11.51 -9.26 -1.70
C LYS A 11 -10.20 -9.75 -2.32
N THR A 12 -10.00 -11.08 -2.34
CA THR A 12 -8.81 -11.70 -2.94
C THR A 12 -8.73 -11.40 -4.43
N PHE A 13 -9.84 -11.49 -5.16
CA PHE A 13 -9.88 -11.13 -6.58
C PHE A 13 -9.48 -9.68 -6.85
N PHE A 14 -9.98 -8.72 -6.06
CA PHE A 14 -9.61 -7.31 -6.21
C PHE A 14 -8.13 -7.07 -5.89
N GLU A 15 -7.58 -7.76 -4.88
CA GLU A 15 -6.15 -7.72 -4.55
C GLU A 15 -5.30 -8.29 -5.70
N GLU A 16 -5.61 -9.50 -6.19
CA GLU A 16 -4.90 -10.14 -7.32
C GLU A 16 -5.02 -9.33 -8.62
N SER A 17 -6.18 -8.73 -8.88
CA SER A 17 -6.37 -7.89 -10.06
C SER A 17 -5.57 -6.60 -9.99
N ARG A 18 -5.42 -5.99 -8.80
CA ARG A 18 -4.54 -4.83 -8.61
C ARG A 18 -3.08 -5.20 -8.82
N GLU A 19 -2.62 -6.33 -8.28
CA GLU A 19 -1.26 -6.84 -8.53
C GLU A 19 -1.02 -7.10 -10.03
N GLY A 20 -2.01 -7.69 -10.71
CA GLY A 20 -1.96 -7.90 -12.16
C GLY A 20 -1.85 -6.60 -12.95
N LEU A 21 -2.64 -5.58 -12.60
CA LEU A 21 -2.58 -4.26 -13.24
C LEU A 21 -1.24 -3.56 -12.98
N ASP A 22 -0.68 -3.66 -11.78
CA ASP A 22 0.64 -3.10 -11.45
C ASP A 22 1.76 -3.77 -12.27
N ALA A 23 1.70 -5.09 -12.44
CA ALA A 23 2.63 -5.83 -13.30
C ALA A 23 2.48 -5.46 -14.77
N MET A 24 1.24 -5.31 -15.25
CA MET A 24 0.93 -4.89 -16.61
C MET A 24 1.46 -3.48 -16.89
N GLU A 25 1.26 -2.54 -15.96
CA GLU A 25 1.75 -1.16 -16.02
C GLU A 25 3.28 -1.09 -16.06
N ALA A 26 3.96 -1.80 -15.16
CA ALA A 26 5.42 -1.83 -15.12
C ALA A 26 6.02 -2.38 -16.42
N ALA A 27 5.44 -3.46 -16.96
CA ALA A 27 5.89 -4.04 -18.22
C ALA A 27 5.61 -3.14 -19.43
N LEU A 28 4.49 -2.40 -19.44
CA LEU A 28 4.19 -1.40 -20.47
C LEU A 28 5.18 -0.23 -20.47
N LEU A 29 5.60 0.23 -19.30
CA LEU A 29 6.59 1.31 -19.16
C LEU A 29 8.02 0.86 -19.52
N ALA A 30 8.31 -0.43 -19.41
CA ALA A 30 9.59 -1.01 -19.78
C ALA A 30 9.71 -1.32 -21.29
N LEU A 31 8.60 -1.38 -22.03
CA LEU A 31 8.59 -1.60 -23.48
C LEU A 31 9.19 -0.39 -24.21
N ASP A 32 10.22 -0.65 -25.02
CA ASP A 32 10.85 0.38 -25.87
C ASP A 32 10.13 0.50 -27.22
N SER A 33 10.02 1.72 -27.73
CA SER A 33 9.38 1.97 -29.03
C SER A 33 10.24 1.41 -30.15
N GLY A 34 9.73 0.40 -30.88
CA GLY A 34 10.42 -0.22 -32.02
C GLY A 34 11.17 -1.53 -31.73
N ALA A 35 11.15 -2.05 -30.51
CA ALA A 35 11.66 -3.39 -30.18
C ALA A 35 10.63 -4.18 -29.37
N THR A 36 10.11 -5.28 -29.93
CA THR A 36 9.14 -6.14 -29.24
C THR A 36 9.89 -7.09 -28.31
N ASP A 37 9.91 -6.78 -27.01
CA ASP A 37 10.34 -7.73 -25.98
C ASP A 37 9.20 -8.73 -25.70
N HIS A 38 9.34 -9.95 -26.21
CA HIS A 38 8.33 -11.00 -26.08
C HIS A 38 8.05 -11.40 -24.62
N GLU A 39 9.01 -11.25 -23.71
CA GLU A 39 8.83 -11.58 -22.28
C GLU A 39 7.93 -10.54 -21.60
N LEU A 40 8.14 -9.26 -21.89
CA LEU A 40 7.29 -8.17 -21.42
C LEU A 40 5.87 -8.29 -22.00
N VAL A 41 5.74 -8.53 -23.30
CA VAL A 41 4.43 -8.72 -23.96
C VAL A 41 3.67 -9.91 -23.35
N HIS A 42 4.35 -11.02 -23.07
CA HIS A 42 3.73 -12.18 -22.44
C HIS A 42 3.28 -11.89 -21.00
N THR A 43 4.04 -11.11 -20.24
CA THR A 43 3.68 -10.67 -18.88
C THR A 43 2.41 -9.81 -18.90
N ILE A 44 2.35 -8.82 -19.80
CA ILE A 44 1.19 -7.93 -20.00
C ILE A 44 -0.05 -8.75 -20.39
N PHE A 45 0.09 -9.68 -21.33
CA PHE A 45 -1.01 -10.54 -21.78
C PHE A 45 -1.54 -11.45 -20.67
N ARG A 46 -0.66 -12.09 -19.88
CA ARG A 46 -1.07 -12.95 -18.76
C ARG A 46 -1.86 -12.19 -17.70
N ALA A 47 -1.43 -10.96 -17.39
CA ALA A 47 -2.15 -10.11 -16.45
C ALA A 47 -3.57 -9.79 -16.94
N ALA A 48 -3.70 -9.33 -18.19
CA ALA A 48 -5.00 -9.03 -18.79
C ALA A 48 -5.91 -10.28 -18.86
N HIS A 49 -5.36 -11.43 -19.27
CA HIS A 49 -6.10 -12.69 -19.35
C HIS A 49 -6.63 -13.15 -17.99
N SER A 50 -5.80 -13.05 -16.95
CA SER A 50 -6.17 -13.40 -15.57
C SER A 50 -7.27 -12.48 -15.03
N ILE A 51 -7.17 -11.17 -15.29
CA ILE A 51 -8.18 -10.19 -14.86
C ILE A 51 -9.52 -10.44 -15.57
N LYS A 52 -9.51 -10.73 -16.89
CA LYS A 52 -10.72 -11.11 -17.64
C LYS A 52 -11.37 -12.37 -17.03
N GLY A 53 -10.57 -13.42 -16.81
CA GLY A 53 -11.05 -14.69 -16.27
C GLY A 53 -11.67 -14.55 -14.89
N GLY A 54 -10.97 -13.86 -13.98
CA GLY A 54 -11.49 -13.58 -12.65
C GLY A 54 -12.74 -12.69 -12.68
N ALA A 55 -12.74 -11.62 -13.48
CA ALA A 55 -13.90 -10.73 -13.62
C ALA A 55 -15.14 -11.48 -14.12
N ALA A 56 -14.98 -12.40 -15.08
CA ALA A 56 -16.07 -13.25 -15.55
C ALA A 56 -16.57 -14.21 -14.46
N THR A 57 -15.66 -14.82 -13.69
CA THR A 57 -15.99 -15.76 -12.61
C THR A 57 -16.75 -15.11 -11.46
N PHE A 58 -16.40 -13.88 -11.10
CA PHE A 58 -17.03 -13.15 -9.98
C PHE A 58 -18.20 -12.24 -10.40
N GLY A 59 -18.63 -12.30 -11.66
CA GLY A 59 -19.82 -11.58 -12.15
C GLY A 59 -19.60 -10.10 -12.48
N PHE A 60 -18.36 -9.68 -12.72
CA PHE A 60 -18.00 -8.31 -13.11
C PHE A 60 -17.96 -8.17 -14.64
N ALA A 61 -19.13 -8.29 -15.27
CA ALA A 61 -19.29 -8.35 -16.73
C ALA A 61 -18.66 -7.16 -17.48
N ASP A 62 -18.81 -5.94 -16.97
CA ASP A 62 -18.25 -4.74 -17.61
C ASP A 62 -16.71 -4.76 -17.60
N VAL A 63 -16.10 -5.21 -16.50
CA VAL A 63 -14.64 -5.36 -16.38
C VAL A 63 -14.15 -6.44 -17.35
N ALA A 64 -14.84 -7.59 -17.40
CA ALA A 64 -14.50 -8.67 -18.31
C ALA A 64 -14.59 -8.23 -19.79
N ALA A 65 -15.65 -7.51 -20.17
CA ALA A 65 -15.85 -7.03 -21.53
C ALA A 65 -14.79 -6.00 -21.96
N PHE A 66 -14.44 -5.05 -21.08
CA PHE A 66 -13.38 -4.08 -21.38
C PHE A 66 -12.02 -4.77 -21.50
N THR A 67 -11.69 -5.66 -20.55
CA THR A 67 -10.40 -6.38 -20.54
C THR A 67 -10.24 -7.27 -21.77
N HIS A 68 -11.32 -7.88 -22.26
CA HIS A 68 -11.32 -8.67 -23.50
C HIS A 68 -10.90 -7.86 -24.73
N VAL A 69 -11.33 -6.59 -24.84
CA VAL A 69 -10.94 -5.72 -25.96
C VAL A 69 -9.45 -5.38 -25.88
N ALA A 70 -8.97 -5.04 -24.68
CA ALA A 70 -7.54 -4.79 -24.45
C ALA A 70 -6.69 -6.04 -24.73
N GLU A 71 -7.13 -7.22 -24.31
CA GLU A 71 -6.48 -8.50 -24.59
C GLU A 71 -6.43 -8.81 -26.10
N SER A 72 -7.49 -8.49 -26.84
CA SER A 72 -7.52 -8.67 -28.30
C SER A 72 -6.47 -7.81 -29.01
N LEU A 73 -6.26 -6.57 -28.54
CA LEU A 73 -5.21 -5.69 -29.05
C LEU A 73 -3.81 -6.22 -28.70
N LEU A 74 -3.63 -6.74 -27.48
CA LEU A 74 -2.38 -7.39 -27.05
C LEU A 74 -2.11 -8.67 -27.83
N GLU A 75 -3.13 -9.40 -28.27
CA GLU A 75 -2.98 -10.58 -29.12
C GLU A 75 -2.38 -10.24 -30.49
N GLU A 76 -2.76 -9.11 -31.08
CA GLU A 76 -2.15 -8.65 -32.34
C GLU A 76 -0.66 -8.31 -32.17
N VAL A 77 -0.30 -7.72 -31.03
CA VAL A 77 1.11 -7.45 -30.70
C VAL A 77 1.87 -8.75 -30.47
N ARG A 78 1.28 -9.69 -29.70
CA ARG A 78 1.87 -11.00 -29.39
C ARG A 78 2.09 -11.86 -30.63
N SER A 79 1.18 -11.76 -31.60
CA SER A 79 1.26 -12.47 -32.89
C SER A 79 2.05 -11.72 -33.97
N GLU A 80 2.77 -10.65 -33.60
CA GLU A 80 3.57 -9.79 -34.49
C GLU A 80 2.78 -9.16 -35.65
N ARG A 81 1.44 -9.15 -35.56
CA ARG A 81 0.55 -8.52 -36.55
C ARG A 81 0.51 -7.00 -36.41
N ARG A 82 0.96 -6.47 -35.26
CA ARG A 82 1.03 -5.04 -34.94
C ARG A 82 2.37 -4.70 -34.29
N ALA A 83 3.04 -3.67 -34.78
CA ALA A 83 4.26 -3.15 -34.17
C ALA A 83 3.95 -2.33 -32.90
N VAL A 84 4.84 -2.38 -31.92
CA VAL A 84 4.74 -1.57 -30.70
C VAL A 84 5.30 -0.16 -30.99
N ASP A 85 4.41 0.84 -30.97
CA ASP A 85 4.77 2.25 -31.04
C ASP A 85 4.32 3.02 -29.77
N ALA A 86 4.80 4.25 -29.62
CA ALA A 86 4.50 5.08 -28.46
C ALA A 86 3.00 5.40 -28.30
N GLY A 87 2.24 5.44 -29.40
CA GLY A 87 0.80 5.67 -29.36
C GLY A 87 0.04 4.47 -28.81
N LEU A 88 0.44 3.26 -29.21
CA LEU A 88 -0.12 2.02 -28.69
C LEU A 88 0.16 1.85 -27.19
N ILE A 89 1.39 2.11 -26.74
CA ILE A 89 1.77 2.06 -25.32
C ILE A 89 0.89 3.01 -24.51
N GLU A 90 0.68 4.24 -24.99
CA GLU A 90 -0.16 5.23 -24.32
C GLU A 90 -1.62 4.79 -24.19
N VAL A 91 -2.20 4.21 -25.24
CA VAL A 91 -3.57 3.68 -25.18
C VAL A 91 -3.68 2.50 -24.22
N LEU A 92 -2.68 1.61 -24.19
CA LEU A 92 -2.65 0.49 -23.24
C LEU A 92 -2.49 0.96 -21.79
N LEU A 93 -1.67 1.98 -21.51
CA LEU A 93 -1.56 2.59 -20.18
C LEU A 93 -2.89 3.23 -19.74
N ARG A 94 -3.57 3.97 -20.62
CA ARG A 94 -4.93 4.49 -20.36
C ARG A 94 -5.93 3.36 -20.11
N SER A 95 -5.75 2.21 -20.75
CA SER A 95 -6.59 1.03 -20.55
C SER A 95 -6.37 0.40 -19.17
N VAL A 96 -5.13 0.34 -18.69
CA VAL A 96 -4.81 -0.07 -17.32
C VAL A 96 -5.50 0.84 -16.29
N ASP A 97 -5.47 2.15 -16.50
CA ASP A 97 -6.16 3.11 -15.63
C ASP A 97 -7.66 2.90 -15.58
N CYS A 98 -8.25 2.73 -16.76
CA CYS A 98 -9.66 2.46 -16.89
C CYS A 98 -10.05 1.18 -16.15
N MET A 99 -9.29 0.09 -16.33
CA MET A 99 -9.52 -1.17 -15.60
C MET A 99 -9.38 -0.98 -14.09
N ARG A 100 -8.39 -0.21 -13.62
CA ARG A 100 -8.19 0.11 -12.19
C ARG A 100 -9.40 0.86 -11.62
N ALA A 101 -9.89 1.87 -12.33
CA ALA A 101 -11.07 2.65 -11.93
C ALA A 101 -12.35 1.80 -11.94
N MET A 102 -12.52 0.94 -12.94
CA MET A 102 -13.66 0.02 -13.03
C MET A 102 -13.68 -0.98 -11.88
N LEU A 103 -12.52 -1.58 -11.52
CA LEU A 103 -12.40 -2.48 -10.37
C LEU A 103 -12.68 -1.75 -9.04
N GLU A 104 -12.21 -0.51 -8.89
CA GLU A 104 -12.46 0.29 -7.68
C GLU A 104 -13.96 0.59 -7.52
N ARG A 105 -14.63 1.06 -8.58
CA ARG A 105 -16.09 1.30 -8.59
C ARG A 105 -16.87 0.03 -8.31
N SER A 106 -16.43 -1.08 -8.89
CA SER A 106 -17.02 -2.39 -8.68
C SER A 106 -16.91 -2.84 -7.22
N SER A 107 -15.76 -2.62 -6.58
CA SER A 107 -15.55 -2.91 -5.15
C SER A 107 -16.43 -2.04 -4.22
N GLN A 108 -16.82 -0.86 -4.68
CA GLN A 108 -17.68 0.09 -3.97
C GLN A 108 -19.18 -0.06 -4.33
N GLY A 109 -19.54 -1.01 -5.20
CA GLY A 109 -20.92 -1.23 -5.66
C GLY A 109 -21.47 -0.10 -6.55
N GLN A 110 -20.61 0.70 -7.16
CA GLN A 110 -20.96 1.80 -8.06
C GLN A 110 -21.11 1.32 -9.52
N PRO A 111 -21.78 2.09 -10.40
CA PRO A 111 -21.78 1.81 -11.84
C PRO A 111 -20.35 1.70 -12.36
N VAL A 112 -20.03 0.55 -12.96
CA VAL A 112 -18.66 0.21 -13.38
C VAL A 112 -18.27 0.98 -14.64
N ALA A 113 -19.16 0.98 -15.64
CA ALA A 113 -19.01 1.75 -16.88
C ALA A 113 -19.44 3.22 -16.72
N ASP A 114 -18.67 4.11 -17.34
CA ASP A 114 -18.90 5.55 -17.45
C ASP A 114 -18.57 6.05 -18.86
N ALA A 115 -18.73 7.36 -19.11
CA ALA A 115 -18.49 7.95 -20.42
C ALA A 115 -17.03 7.82 -20.88
N GLU A 116 -16.06 7.86 -19.95
CA GLU A 116 -14.63 7.76 -20.26
C GLU A 116 -14.21 6.33 -20.63
N SER A 117 -14.67 5.33 -19.87
CA SER A 117 -14.43 3.90 -20.16
C SER A 117 -15.10 3.46 -21.45
N GLU A 118 -16.29 3.98 -21.76
CA GLU A 118 -16.98 3.75 -23.03
C GLU A 118 -16.20 4.35 -24.21
N ALA A 119 -15.77 5.61 -24.09
CA ALA A 119 -14.99 6.29 -25.14
C ALA A 119 -13.67 5.56 -25.43
N LEU A 120 -12.96 5.14 -24.38
CA LEU A 120 -11.71 4.39 -24.52
C LEU A 120 -11.95 2.98 -25.09
N ARG A 121 -13.05 2.32 -24.72
CA ARG A 121 -13.42 1.02 -25.33
C ARG A 121 -13.64 1.17 -26.85
N VAL A 122 -14.33 2.23 -27.28
CA VAL A 122 -14.53 2.52 -28.70
C VAL A 122 -13.21 2.76 -29.41
N GLU A 123 -12.29 3.54 -28.82
CA GLU A 123 -10.94 3.76 -29.34
C GLU A 123 -10.16 2.45 -29.50
N LEU A 124 -10.20 1.56 -28.49
CA LEU A 124 -9.58 0.23 -28.56
C LEU A 124 -10.19 -0.65 -29.66
N VAL A 125 -11.51 -0.69 -29.78
CA VAL A 125 -12.20 -1.45 -30.84
C VAL A 125 -11.80 -0.94 -32.23
N GLN A 126 -11.70 0.38 -32.41
CA GLN A 126 -11.25 0.99 -33.67
C GLN A 126 -9.82 0.59 -34.01
N LEU A 127 -8.93 0.53 -33.01
CA LEU A 127 -7.55 0.08 -33.20
C LEU A 127 -7.48 -1.38 -33.63
N VAL A 128 -8.26 -2.27 -33.03
CA VAL A 128 -8.30 -3.72 -33.37
C VAL A 128 -8.93 -3.96 -34.75
N SER A 129 -10.01 -3.26 -35.08
CA SER A 129 -10.77 -3.51 -36.32
C SER A 129 -10.20 -2.82 -37.56
N GLY A 130 -9.30 -1.83 -37.41
CA GLY A 130 -8.66 -1.14 -38.53
C GLY A 130 -9.61 -0.29 -39.40
N GLU A 131 -10.87 -0.13 -39.00
CA GLU A 131 -11.87 0.67 -39.70
C GLU A 131 -12.46 1.77 -38.79
N VAL A 132 -12.63 2.97 -39.36
CA VAL A 132 -13.35 4.08 -38.73
C VAL A 132 -14.83 3.71 -38.65
N ALA A 133 -15.26 3.14 -37.53
CA ALA A 133 -16.67 2.93 -37.26
C ALA A 133 -17.35 4.26 -36.91
N ALA A 134 -18.19 4.75 -37.82
CA ALA A 134 -19.23 5.75 -37.53
C ALA A 134 -20.19 5.21 -36.44
N PRO A 135 -20.86 6.08 -35.65
CA PRO A 135 -21.56 5.65 -34.45
C PRO A 135 -22.75 4.76 -34.82
N VAL A 136 -22.71 3.50 -34.43
CA VAL A 136 -23.84 2.57 -34.58
C VAL A 136 -24.70 2.70 -33.34
N VAL A 137 -25.85 3.36 -33.52
CA VAL A 137 -26.96 3.34 -32.58
C VAL A 137 -27.41 1.89 -32.39
N ALA A 138 -27.55 1.49 -31.13
CA ALA A 138 -27.92 0.15 -30.68
C ALA A 138 -29.06 -0.46 -31.51
N ALA A 139 -28.75 -1.59 -32.18
CA ALA A 139 -29.74 -2.51 -32.70
C ALA A 139 -29.46 -3.89 -32.09
N ALA A 140 -30.29 -4.27 -31.11
CA ALA A 140 -30.33 -5.63 -30.59
C ALA A 140 -30.69 -6.60 -31.72
N SER A 141 -29.82 -7.57 -31.99
CA SER A 141 -30.11 -8.64 -32.94
C SER A 141 -30.98 -9.71 -32.25
N MET A 142 -32.23 -9.83 -32.68
CA MET A 142 -33.12 -10.93 -32.28
C MET A 142 -32.75 -12.19 -33.05
N VAL A 143 -32.24 -13.21 -32.35
CA VAL A 143 -32.13 -14.59 -32.85
C VAL A 143 -33.52 -15.24 -32.77
N ALA A 144 -33.92 -15.98 -33.80
CA ALA A 144 -35.20 -16.67 -33.86
C ALA A 144 -35.39 -17.65 -32.66
N PRO A 145 -36.61 -17.81 -32.12
CA PRO A 145 -36.83 -18.64 -30.94
C PRO A 145 -36.63 -20.12 -31.28
N VAL A 146 -35.56 -20.71 -30.75
CA VAL A 146 -35.33 -22.16 -30.78
C VAL A 146 -36.18 -22.79 -29.68
N SER A 147 -36.90 -23.88 -29.95
CA SER A 147 -37.71 -24.57 -28.93
C SER A 147 -36.87 -25.46 -27.99
N GLY A 148 -35.58 -25.62 -28.31
CA GLY A 148 -34.57 -26.26 -27.48
C GLY A 148 -33.40 -26.80 -28.30
N TRP A 149 -32.63 -27.73 -27.73
CA TRP A 149 -31.36 -28.22 -28.27
C TRP A 149 -31.19 -29.73 -28.08
N ASN A 150 -30.60 -30.39 -29.07
CA ASN A 150 -30.02 -31.72 -28.94
C ASN A 150 -28.53 -31.56 -28.63
N ILE A 151 -28.04 -32.21 -27.57
CA ILE A 151 -26.66 -32.13 -27.08
C ILE A 151 -26.11 -33.57 -27.06
N ALA A 152 -25.13 -33.86 -27.92
CA ALA A 152 -24.33 -35.08 -27.86
C ALA A 152 -23.03 -34.77 -27.13
N PHE A 153 -22.81 -35.44 -25.99
CA PHE A 153 -21.67 -35.25 -25.12
C PHE A 153 -20.96 -36.59 -24.91
N THR A 154 -19.74 -36.70 -25.40
CA THR A 154 -18.89 -37.88 -25.22
C THR A 154 -17.70 -37.51 -24.34
N ALA A 155 -17.59 -38.12 -23.15
CA ALA A 155 -16.46 -37.89 -22.26
C ALA A 155 -15.20 -38.56 -22.82
N LEU A 156 -14.05 -37.88 -22.79
CA LEU A 156 -12.77 -38.54 -23.03
C LEU A 156 -12.33 -39.33 -21.79
N PRO A 157 -11.45 -40.35 -21.94
CA PRO A 157 -11.09 -41.24 -20.83
C PRO A 157 -10.58 -40.55 -19.57
N HIS A 158 -9.93 -39.38 -19.68
CA HIS A 158 -9.31 -38.67 -18.55
C HIS A 158 -10.23 -37.63 -17.87
N LEU A 159 -11.46 -37.44 -18.35
CA LEU A 159 -12.39 -36.40 -17.83
C LEU A 159 -12.56 -36.45 -16.29
N LEU A 160 -12.67 -37.66 -15.71
CA LEU A 160 -12.85 -37.80 -14.25
C LEU A 160 -11.59 -37.43 -13.46
N GLN A 161 -10.42 -37.51 -14.09
CA GLN A 161 -9.13 -37.21 -13.45
C GLN A 161 -8.88 -35.70 -13.35
N THR A 162 -9.51 -34.91 -14.23
CA THR A 162 -9.49 -33.44 -14.16
C THR A 162 -10.52 -32.89 -13.16
N GLY A 163 -11.24 -33.77 -12.44
CA GLY A 163 -12.21 -33.40 -11.42
C GLY A 163 -13.60 -33.06 -11.98
N ASN A 164 -13.81 -33.25 -13.29
CA ASN A 164 -15.07 -32.99 -13.97
C ASN A 164 -16.03 -34.17 -13.82
N ASP A 165 -17.24 -33.90 -13.32
CA ASP A 165 -18.32 -34.88 -13.13
C ASP A 165 -19.48 -34.59 -14.10
N PRO A 166 -19.76 -35.47 -15.08
CA PRO A 166 -20.87 -35.30 -16.03
C PRO A 166 -22.23 -35.03 -15.37
N LEU A 167 -22.48 -35.58 -14.18
CA LEU A 167 -23.74 -35.36 -13.47
C LEU A 167 -23.89 -33.92 -12.99
N ARG A 168 -22.79 -33.19 -12.75
CA ARG A 168 -22.84 -31.76 -12.43
C ARG A 168 -23.24 -30.93 -13.65
N LEU A 169 -22.68 -31.25 -14.82
CA LEU A 169 -23.04 -30.60 -16.09
C LEU A 169 -24.55 -30.76 -16.36
N PHE A 170 -25.11 -31.94 -16.11
CA PHE A 170 -26.53 -32.19 -16.34
C PHE A 170 -27.41 -31.40 -15.37
N ARG A 171 -26.95 -31.16 -14.13
CA ARG A 171 -27.68 -30.31 -13.17
C ARG A 171 -27.67 -28.85 -13.60
N GLU A 172 -26.56 -28.34 -14.14
CA GLU A 172 -26.51 -26.98 -14.69
C GLU A 172 -27.41 -26.84 -15.92
N LEU A 173 -27.38 -27.81 -16.84
CA LEU A 173 -28.31 -27.82 -17.98
C LEU A 173 -29.78 -27.89 -17.55
N GLN A 174 -30.10 -28.60 -16.46
CA GLN A 174 -31.45 -28.64 -15.88
C GLN A 174 -31.91 -27.29 -15.30
N GLN A 175 -30.99 -26.40 -14.93
CA GLN A 175 -31.35 -25.05 -14.50
C GLN A 175 -31.74 -24.16 -15.68
N LEU A 176 -31.14 -24.38 -16.85
CA LEU A 176 -31.45 -23.64 -18.07
C LEU A 176 -32.78 -24.06 -18.71
N GLY A 177 -33.19 -25.32 -18.55
CA GLY A 177 -34.44 -25.81 -19.11
C GLY A 177 -34.73 -27.26 -18.73
N ARG A 178 -35.82 -27.82 -19.26
CA ARG A 178 -36.16 -29.22 -19.00
C ARG A 178 -35.22 -30.13 -19.78
N LEU A 179 -34.28 -30.77 -19.08
CA LEU A 179 -33.35 -31.74 -19.66
C LEU A 179 -33.94 -33.15 -19.68
N GLU A 180 -33.91 -33.80 -20.84
CA GLU A 180 -34.20 -35.21 -21.06
C GLU A 180 -32.89 -35.93 -21.46
N VAL A 181 -32.56 -37.04 -20.80
CA VAL A 181 -31.46 -37.91 -21.23
C VAL A 181 -32.04 -38.90 -22.24
N VAL A 182 -31.74 -38.73 -23.53
CA VAL A 182 -32.29 -39.57 -24.61
C VAL A 182 -31.68 -40.96 -24.54
N ARG A 183 -30.35 -41.05 -24.38
CA ARG A 183 -29.64 -42.31 -24.12
C ARG A 183 -28.26 -42.07 -23.52
N ALA A 184 -27.76 -43.08 -22.81
CA ALA A 184 -26.36 -43.22 -22.44
C ALA A 184 -25.77 -44.42 -23.20
N PHE A 185 -24.53 -44.31 -23.65
CA PHE A 185 -23.84 -45.35 -24.41
C PHE A 185 -22.38 -45.49 -23.95
N ILE A 186 -21.80 -46.67 -24.21
CA ILE A 186 -20.38 -46.93 -23.96
C ILE A 186 -19.60 -46.47 -25.21
N THR A 187 -18.55 -45.69 -25.00
CA THR A 187 -17.69 -45.17 -26.08
C THR A 187 -16.78 -46.25 -26.65
N ASP A 188 -16.27 -46.05 -27.86
CA ASP A 188 -15.34 -46.96 -28.53
C ASP A 188 -13.97 -47.08 -27.81
N SER A 189 -13.70 -46.20 -26.84
CA SER A 189 -12.49 -46.25 -26.00
C SER A 189 -12.56 -47.32 -24.91
N ALA A 190 -13.71 -47.95 -24.69
CA ALA A 190 -13.89 -48.99 -23.69
C ALA A 190 -13.23 -50.32 -24.11
N PRO A 191 -12.50 -51.01 -23.22
CA PRO A 191 -11.94 -52.32 -23.52
C PRO A 191 -13.05 -53.38 -23.69
N ALA A 192 -12.80 -54.37 -24.53
CA ALA A 192 -13.78 -55.42 -24.86
C ALA A 192 -14.07 -56.38 -23.68
N GLN A 193 -13.14 -56.49 -22.72
CA GLN A 193 -13.28 -57.33 -21.54
C GLN A 193 -13.39 -56.49 -20.28
N LEU A 194 -14.36 -56.81 -19.41
CA LEU A 194 -14.59 -56.07 -18.16
C LEU A 194 -13.37 -56.08 -17.22
N ALA A 195 -12.54 -57.14 -17.27
CA ALA A 195 -11.34 -57.25 -16.44
C ALA A 195 -10.23 -56.25 -16.80
N GLU A 196 -10.29 -55.65 -18.00
CA GLU A 196 -9.29 -54.70 -18.52
C GLU A 196 -9.73 -53.24 -18.32
N LEU A 197 -10.89 -53.01 -17.69
CA LEU A 197 -11.49 -51.70 -17.52
C LEU A 197 -10.82 -50.94 -16.37
N ASP A 198 -10.30 -49.75 -16.66
CA ASP A 198 -9.69 -48.88 -15.65
C ASP A 198 -10.79 -48.05 -14.94
N PRO A 199 -11.01 -48.25 -13.63
CA PRO A 199 -12.04 -47.52 -12.90
C PRO A 199 -11.76 -46.02 -12.76
N SER A 200 -10.55 -45.55 -13.10
CA SER A 200 -10.17 -44.14 -13.08
C SER A 200 -10.49 -43.40 -14.39
N GLN A 201 -10.99 -44.11 -15.41
CA GLN A 201 -11.31 -43.54 -16.72
C GLN A 201 -12.81 -43.49 -17.00
N CYS A 202 -13.23 -42.52 -17.83
CA CYS A 202 -14.61 -42.41 -18.28
C CYS A 202 -14.80 -43.06 -19.66
N TYR A 203 -15.71 -44.03 -19.75
CA TYR A 203 -16.04 -44.71 -21.00
C TYR A 203 -17.46 -44.45 -21.48
N LEU A 204 -18.11 -43.39 -21.00
CA LEU A 204 -19.53 -43.12 -21.23
C LEU A 204 -19.74 -41.87 -22.10
N GLY A 205 -20.73 -41.95 -22.98
CA GLY A 205 -21.28 -40.83 -23.74
C GLY A 205 -22.79 -40.73 -23.56
N TRP A 206 -23.34 -39.55 -23.80
CA TRP A 206 -24.74 -39.23 -23.61
C TRP A 206 -25.29 -38.42 -24.77
N GLU A 207 -26.53 -38.72 -25.14
CA GLU A 207 -27.35 -37.84 -25.95
C GLU A 207 -28.43 -37.25 -25.06
N LEU A 208 -28.46 -35.94 -24.99
CA LEU A 208 -29.36 -35.15 -24.16
C LEU A 208 -30.23 -34.28 -25.05
N ARG A 209 -31.43 -33.99 -24.58
CA ARG A 209 -32.36 -33.05 -25.20
C ARG A 209 -32.77 -32.01 -24.17
N LEU A 210 -32.43 -30.76 -24.42
CA LEU A 210 -32.77 -29.63 -23.56
C LEU A 210 -33.95 -28.89 -24.18
N HIS A 211 -35.10 -28.88 -23.51
CA HIS A 211 -36.28 -28.15 -23.95
C HIS A 211 -36.36 -26.77 -23.30
N GLY A 212 -36.66 -25.75 -24.10
CA GLY A 212 -36.79 -24.37 -23.66
C GLY A 212 -36.11 -23.39 -24.63
N ALA A 213 -36.52 -22.13 -24.57
CA ALA A 213 -35.88 -21.04 -25.31
C ALA A 213 -34.59 -20.63 -24.59
N VAL A 214 -33.55 -21.46 -24.72
CA VAL A 214 -32.22 -21.23 -24.13
C VAL A 214 -31.28 -20.72 -25.22
N ALA A 215 -30.54 -19.64 -24.95
CA ALA A 215 -29.56 -19.14 -25.90
C ALA A 215 -28.37 -20.10 -26.00
N ARG A 216 -27.79 -20.23 -27.20
CA ARG A 216 -26.69 -21.18 -27.42
C ARG A 216 -25.48 -20.91 -26.51
N ALA A 217 -25.14 -19.64 -26.33
CA ALA A 217 -24.05 -19.21 -25.46
C ALA A 217 -24.23 -19.64 -23.99
N GLU A 218 -25.47 -19.77 -23.50
CA GLU A 218 -25.74 -20.26 -22.14
C GLU A 218 -25.45 -21.76 -22.01
N ILE A 219 -25.63 -22.52 -23.10
CA ILE A 219 -25.27 -23.94 -23.14
C ILE A 219 -23.76 -24.09 -23.27
N ASP A 220 -23.12 -23.33 -24.16
CA ASP A 220 -21.66 -23.37 -24.34
C ASP A 220 -20.95 -23.02 -23.03
N ALA A 221 -21.44 -22.02 -22.28
CA ALA A 221 -20.94 -21.67 -20.96
C ALA A 221 -20.92 -22.83 -19.95
N VAL A 222 -21.82 -23.83 -20.07
CA VAL A 222 -21.82 -25.03 -19.20
C VAL A 222 -20.69 -26.00 -19.56
N PHE A 223 -20.11 -25.90 -20.76
CA PHE A 223 -19.05 -26.77 -21.25
C PHE A 223 -17.71 -26.05 -21.47
N ASP A 224 -17.64 -24.71 -21.36
CA ASP A 224 -16.45 -23.90 -21.66
C ASP A 224 -15.18 -24.29 -20.88
N TRP A 225 -15.33 -24.86 -19.68
CA TRP A 225 -14.20 -25.33 -18.87
C TRP A 225 -13.73 -26.76 -19.21
N LEU A 226 -14.35 -27.42 -20.20
CA LEU A 226 -14.04 -28.79 -20.62
C LEU A 226 -13.25 -28.84 -21.94
N ASP A 227 -12.58 -27.74 -22.30
CA ASP A 227 -11.84 -27.64 -23.55
C ASP A 227 -10.71 -28.69 -23.61
N GLY A 228 -10.83 -29.62 -24.57
CA GLY A 228 -9.92 -30.76 -24.73
C GLY A 228 -10.25 -32.03 -23.93
N ASP A 229 -11.25 -32.00 -23.03
CA ASP A 229 -11.62 -33.13 -22.16
C ASP A 229 -12.89 -33.89 -22.64
N CYS A 230 -13.60 -33.38 -23.64
CA CYS A 230 -14.81 -34.00 -24.20
C CYS A 230 -15.01 -33.72 -25.69
N GLU A 231 -15.81 -34.55 -26.35
CA GLU A 231 -16.37 -34.26 -27.68
C GLU A 231 -17.82 -33.80 -27.51
N LEU A 232 -18.11 -32.60 -28.01
CA LEU A 232 -19.41 -31.96 -27.85
C LEU A 232 -19.99 -31.56 -29.22
N ALA A 233 -21.21 -32.02 -29.51
CA ALA A 233 -21.97 -31.60 -30.67
C ALA A 233 -23.38 -31.17 -30.24
N ILE A 234 -23.76 -29.93 -30.57
CA ILE A 234 -25.05 -29.37 -30.15
C ILE A 234 -25.77 -28.81 -31.37
N ALA A 235 -27.03 -29.24 -31.57
CA ALA A 235 -27.87 -28.89 -32.70
C ALA A 235 -29.26 -28.40 -32.25
N PRO A 236 -29.87 -27.40 -32.90
CA PRO A 236 -31.18 -26.88 -32.51
C PRO A 236 -32.31 -27.90 -32.74
N LEU A 237 -33.33 -27.88 -31.86
CA LEU A 237 -34.62 -28.53 -32.10
C LEU A 237 -35.45 -27.60 -33.00
N ALA A 238 -35.65 -27.95 -34.26
CA ALA A 238 -36.50 -27.16 -35.16
C ALA A 238 -37.99 -27.47 -34.92
N GLU A 239 -38.89 -26.47 -34.96
CA GLU A 239 -40.31 -26.73 -35.13
C GLU A 239 -41.08 -25.72 -36.01
N VAL A 240 -42.04 -26.31 -36.74
CA VAL A 240 -43.08 -25.88 -37.69
C VAL A 240 -43.35 -24.37 -37.87
N ALA A 241 -43.27 -23.95 -39.15
CA ALA A 241 -43.66 -22.65 -39.66
C ALA A 241 -45.16 -22.35 -39.51
N VAL A 242 -45.50 -21.13 -39.09
CA VAL A 242 -46.76 -20.49 -39.48
C VAL A 242 -46.50 -19.03 -39.88
N ALA A 243 -46.96 -18.71 -41.09
CA ALA A 243 -46.81 -17.45 -41.79
C ALA A 243 -47.52 -16.26 -41.10
N GLY A 244 -46.95 -15.06 -41.25
CA GLY A 244 -47.59 -13.79 -40.86
C GLY A 244 -48.63 -13.31 -41.90
N PRO A 245 -48.85 -12.00 -42.07
CA PRO A 245 -48.98 -10.93 -41.07
C PRO A 245 -50.23 -10.04 -41.34
N VAL A 246 -50.78 -9.30 -40.35
CA VAL A 246 -51.56 -8.06 -40.63
C VAL A 246 -51.41 -7.04 -39.48
N ALA A 247 -51.20 -5.79 -39.86
CA ALA A 247 -51.07 -4.59 -39.03
C ALA A 247 -52.41 -3.94 -38.66
N GLN A 248 -52.47 -3.25 -37.51
CA GLN A 248 -53.21 -1.97 -37.22
C GLN A 248 -53.18 -1.72 -35.69
N ALA A 249 -52.63 -0.61 -35.18
CA ALA A 249 -53.19 0.75 -35.06
C ALA A 249 -54.01 0.98 -33.77
N ALA A 250 -53.48 1.89 -32.93
CA ALA A 250 -54.09 2.83 -31.97
C ALA A 250 -55.32 2.44 -31.10
N GLY A 251 -55.22 2.71 -29.79
CA GLY A 251 -56.33 3.26 -28.99
C GLY A 251 -56.64 2.60 -27.62
N GLU A 252 -56.65 3.44 -26.58
CA GLU A 252 -57.48 3.39 -25.35
C GLU A 252 -57.09 2.55 -24.09
N SER A 253 -56.49 3.29 -23.13
CA SER A 253 -56.85 3.50 -21.70
C SER A 253 -57.20 2.36 -20.70
N LEU A 254 -56.32 2.28 -19.69
CA LEU A 254 -56.50 2.15 -18.21
C LEU A 254 -57.09 0.84 -17.60
N PRO A 255 -56.81 0.49 -16.31
CA PRO A 255 -56.14 1.28 -15.26
C PRO A 255 -55.02 0.56 -14.44
N VAL A 256 -54.35 1.41 -13.68
CA VAL A 256 -53.41 1.21 -12.57
C VAL A 256 -53.84 0.12 -11.56
N ALA A 257 -52.89 -0.74 -11.19
CA ALA A 257 -52.87 -1.44 -9.90
C ALA A 257 -51.52 -1.23 -9.21
N THR A 258 -51.60 -0.58 -8.05
CA THR A 258 -50.55 -0.23 -7.09
C THR A 258 -49.93 -1.45 -6.40
N ALA A 259 -48.60 -1.49 -6.28
CA ALA A 259 -47.89 -2.18 -5.21
C ALA A 259 -46.72 -1.32 -4.71
N ALA A 260 -46.60 -1.23 -3.39
CA ALA A 260 -45.98 -0.19 -2.60
C ALA A 260 -44.42 -0.23 -2.51
N PRO A 261 -43.77 0.87 -2.07
CA PRO A 261 -42.32 0.98 -1.97
C PRO A 261 -41.77 0.27 -0.72
N ARG A 262 -40.66 -0.46 -0.87
CA ARG A 262 -39.89 -1.00 0.27
C ARG A 262 -38.92 0.06 0.81
N PRO A 263 -38.83 0.22 2.14
CA PRO A 263 -38.01 1.25 2.75
C PRO A 263 -36.51 0.89 2.68
N ILE A 264 -35.71 1.90 2.35
CA ILE A 264 -34.25 1.89 2.49
C ILE A 264 -33.95 1.79 3.98
N ARG A 265 -33.28 0.71 4.38
CA ARG A 265 -32.72 0.57 5.71
C ARG A 265 -31.26 0.98 5.63
N GLU A 266 -30.96 2.17 6.15
CA GLU A 266 -29.61 2.55 6.56
C GLU A 266 -29.08 1.51 7.55
N THR A 267 -28.01 0.85 7.15
CA THR A 267 -27.01 0.32 8.08
C THR A 267 -25.66 0.73 7.55
N ALA A 268 -25.20 1.90 8.00
CA ALA A 268 -23.79 2.19 8.12
C ALA A 268 -23.22 1.22 9.17
N ALA A 269 -22.78 0.05 8.71
CA ALA A 269 -21.88 -0.79 9.46
C ALA A 269 -20.47 -0.40 9.01
N ALA A 270 -19.73 0.24 9.92
CA ALA A 270 -18.29 0.40 9.78
C ALA A 270 -17.69 -1.00 9.61
N SER A 271 -17.30 -1.33 8.38
CA SER A 271 -16.46 -2.48 8.10
C SER A 271 -15.10 -2.21 8.72
N GLY A 272 -14.86 -2.77 9.91
CA GLY A 272 -13.51 -2.91 10.41
C GLY A 272 -12.71 -3.68 9.36
N GLU A 273 -11.75 -3.01 8.74
CA GLU A 273 -10.83 -3.61 7.79
C GLU A 273 -10.03 -4.71 8.50
N GLY A 274 -10.46 -5.96 8.32
CA GLY A 274 -9.61 -7.11 8.56
C GLY A 274 -8.50 -7.12 7.52
N SER A 275 -7.41 -6.39 7.80
CA SER A 275 -6.18 -6.39 7.00
C SER A 275 -5.48 -7.74 7.17
N SER A 276 -5.63 -8.63 6.18
CA SER A 276 -4.81 -9.83 6.03
C SER A 276 -3.36 -9.43 5.69
N ILE A 277 -2.38 -10.09 6.32
CA ILE A 277 -0.95 -9.95 6.00
C ILE A 277 -0.50 -11.31 5.45
N ARG A 278 0.06 -11.33 4.24
CA ARG A 278 0.64 -12.54 3.65
C ARG A 278 2.03 -12.75 4.25
N VAL A 279 2.23 -13.90 4.90
CA VAL A 279 3.45 -14.20 5.65
C VAL A 279 4.21 -15.33 4.94
N GLY A 280 5.51 -15.16 4.75
CA GLY A 280 6.38 -16.23 4.25
C GLY A 280 6.42 -17.41 5.24
N ILE A 281 6.40 -18.64 4.71
CA ILE A 281 6.42 -19.88 5.52
C ILE A 281 7.70 -19.95 6.37
N ASP A 282 8.83 -19.49 5.83
CA ASP A 282 10.13 -19.37 6.49
C ASP A 282 10.07 -18.50 7.77
N LYS A 283 9.28 -17.42 7.74
CA LYS A 283 9.09 -16.54 8.90
C LYS A 283 8.28 -17.24 10.01
N VAL A 284 7.32 -18.08 9.63
CA VAL A 284 6.49 -18.86 10.57
C VAL A 284 7.30 -19.99 11.20
N ASP A 285 8.10 -20.71 10.41
CA ASP A 285 8.96 -21.79 10.91
C ASP A 285 10.01 -21.26 11.91
N ALA A 286 10.58 -20.09 11.64
CA ALA A 286 11.47 -19.42 12.58
C ALA A 286 10.78 -19.20 13.93
N LEU A 287 9.56 -18.63 13.94
CA LEU A 287 8.77 -18.43 15.18
C LEU A 287 8.55 -19.72 15.95
N ILE A 288 8.22 -20.82 15.26
CA ILE A 288 7.97 -22.12 15.89
C ILE A 288 9.23 -22.61 16.60
N ASN A 289 10.40 -22.45 15.97
CA ASN A 289 11.68 -22.83 16.58
C ASN A 289 11.97 -22.01 17.86
N MET A 290 11.81 -20.68 17.81
CA MET A 290 12.04 -19.82 19.00
C MET A 290 11.03 -20.09 20.11
N MET A 291 9.77 -20.41 19.77
CA MET A 291 8.79 -20.84 20.76
C MET A 291 9.21 -22.15 21.44
N GLY A 292 9.81 -23.08 20.69
CA GLY A 292 10.43 -24.28 21.24
C GLY A 292 11.57 -23.97 22.21
N GLU A 293 12.51 -23.10 21.82
CA GLU A 293 13.63 -22.67 22.68
C GLU A 293 13.15 -21.94 23.95
N LEU A 294 12.11 -21.12 23.84
CA LEU A 294 11.52 -20.40 24.96
C LEU A 294 10.86 -21.35 25.97
N VAL A 295 10.13 -22.36 25.50
CA VAL A 295 9.53 -23.40 26.37
C VAL A 295 10.60 -24.22 27.08
N ILE A 296 11.69 -24.57 26.39
CA ILE A 296 12.84 -25.28 27.00
C ILE A 296 13.49 -24.42 28.09
N THR A 297 13.73 -23.14 27.79
CA THR A 297 14.36 -22.19 28.73
C THR A 297 13.46 -21.94 29.94
N GLN A 298 12.16 -21.76 29.74
CA GLN A 298 11.18 -21.61 30.83
C GLN A 298 11.13 -22.86 31.72
N SER A 299 11.15 -24.05 31.12
CA SER A 299 11.16 -25.32 31.87
C SER A 299 12.42 -25.47 32.70
N MET A 300 13.59 -25.11 32.14
CA MET A 300 14.86 -25.09 32.87
C MET A 300 14.82 -24.12 34.05
N LEU A 301 14.30 -22.90 33.85
CA LEU A 301 14.19 -21.90 34.91
C LEU A 301 13.19 -22.31 36.00
N SER A 302 12.09 -22.95 35.62
CA SER A 302 11.09 -23.47 36.57
C SER A 302 11.66 -24.59 37.45
N ASP A 303 12.44 -25.51 36.87
CA ASP A 303 13.12 -26.59 37.61
C ASP A 303 14.13 -26.04 38.63
N ILE A 304 14.87 -24.99 38.26
CA ILE A 304 15.75 -24.26 39.18
C ILE A 304 14.95 -23.56 40.29
N GLY A 305 13.76 -23.03 39.96
CA GLY A 305 12.89 -22.34 40.91
C GLY A 305 12.26 -23.25 41.97
N GLU A 306 11.93 -24.50 41.63
CA GLU A 306 11.33 -25.45 42.58
C GLU A 306 12.29 -25.93 43.68
N LYS A 307 13.60 -25.94 43.40
CA LYS A 307 14.65 -26.37 44.35
C LYS A 307 15.89 -25.49 44.26
N PHE A 308 15.74 -24.21 44.60
CA PHE A 308 16.81 -23.24 44.50
C PHE A 308 17.96 -23.50 45.50
N GLU A 309 19.16 -23.77 44.99
CA GLU A 309 20.40 -23.79 45.75
C GLU A 309 21.37 -22.69 45.29
N LEU A 310 22.18 -22.14 46.20
CA LEU A 310 23.18 -21.11 45.86
C LEU A 310 24.21 -21.59 44.81
N SER A 311 24.44 -22.90 44.71
CA SER A 311 25.29 -23.54 43.70
C SER A 311 24.76 -23.39 42.27
N GLN A 312 23.45 -23.15 42.11
CA GLN A 312 22.76 -23.01 40.83
C GLN A 312 22.68 -21.55 40.34
N LEU A 313 23.17 -20.59 41.12
CA LEU A 313 23.12 -19.16 40.79
C LEU A 313 23.72 -18.85 39.40
N GLY A 314 24.83 -19.50 39.05
CA GLY A 314 25.45 -19.35 37.73
C GLY A 314 24.53 -19.85 36.61
N ARG A 315 23.96 -21.04 36.78
CA ARG A 315 23.02 -21.65 35.81
C ARG A 315 21.73 -20.85 35.67
N LEU A 316 21.22 -20.25 36.76
CA LEU A 316 20.10 -19.32 36.72
C LEU A 316 20.45 -18.08 35.88
N ARG A 317 21.63 -17.49 36.10
CA ARG A 317 22.07 -16.31 35.37
C ARG A 317 22.23 -16.61 33.87
N ASP A 318 22.80 -17.75 33.52
CA ASP A 318 22.93 -18.19 32.13
C ASP A 318 21.55 -18.44 31.50
N GLY A 319 20.62 -19.05 32.24
CA GLY A 319 19.23 -19.24 31.79
C GLY A 319 18.49 -17.93 31.58
N LEU A 320 18.71 -16.91 32.42
CA LEU A 320 18.13 -15.58 32.25
C LEU A 320 18.72 -14.84 31.04
N VAL A 321 20.02 -14.94 30.79
CA VAL A 321 20.67 -14.38 29.59
C VAL A 321 20.16 -15.08 28.32
N GLN A 322 19.99 -16.40 28.36
CA GLN A 322 19.39 -17.15 27.25
C GLN A 322 17.95 -16.73 27.02
N LEU A 323 17.14 -16.57 28.08
CA LEU A 323 15.77 -16.08 27.98
C LEU A 323 15.70 -14.69 27.34
N GLU A 324 16.56 -13.76 27.78
CA GLU A 324 16.66 -12.41 27.21
C GLU A 324 16.98 -12.46 25.72
N ARG A 325 17.96 -13.29 25.32
CA ARG A 325 18.34 -13.48 23.92
C ARG A 325 17.21 -14.06 23.07
N THR A 326 16.62 -15.19 23.49
CA THR A 326 15.52 -15.84 22.76
C THR A 326 14.29 -14.92 22.67
N THR A 327 14.03 -14.13 23.70
CA THR A 327 12.94 -13.14 23.68
C THR A 327 13.20 -12.02 22.67
N ARG A 328 14.46 -11.56 22.54
CA ARG A 328 14.84 -10.57 21.54
C ARG A 328 14.74 -11.11 20.12
N GLU A 329 15.22 -12.33 19.88
CA GLU A 329 15.11 -13.01 18.58
C GLU A 329 13.64 -13.24 18.19
N LEU A 330 12.79 -13.59 19.17
CA LEU A 330 11.34 -13.72 18.98
C LEU A 330 10.72 -12.39 18.57
N GLN A 331 11.08 -11.30 19.26
CA GLN A 331 10.61 -9.96 18.92
C GLN A 331 10.99 -9.57 17.49
N GLU A 332 12.26 -9.76 17.10
CA GLU A 332 12.74 -9.48 15.75
C GLU A 332 12.01 -10.30 14.67
N SER A 333 11.76 -11.58 14.94
CA SER A 333 11.03 -12.46 14.02
C SER A 333 9.55 -12.13 13.89
N VAL A 334 8.89 -11.75 14.99
CA VAL A 334 7.51 -11.24 14.95
C VAL A 334 7.45 -9.95 14.13
N MET A 335 8.46 -9.07 14.26
CA MET A 335 8.54 -7.87 13.44
C MET A 335 8.65 -8.22 11.95
N ARG A 336 9.51 -9.18 11.56
CA ARG A 336 9.68 -9.63 10.16
C ARG A 336 8.38 -10.06 9.48
N ILE A 337 7.41 -10.58 10.23
CA ILE A 337 6.10 -11.02 9.70
C ILE A 337 5.30 -9.86 9.13
N ARG A 338 5.44 -8.66 9.72
CA ARG A 338 4.75 -7.45 9.29
C ARG A 338 5.50 -6.69 8.19
N MET A 339 6.72 -7.10 7.87
CA MET A 339 7.56 -6.43 6.90
C MET A 339 7.15 -6.77 5.46
N LEU A 340 7.08 -5.74 4.63
CA LEU A 340 6.78 -5.79 3.20
C LEU A 340 7.93 -5.11 2.43
N PRO A 341 8.27 -5.58 1.22
CA PRO A 341 9.32 -4.97 0.42
C PRO A 341 8.95 -3.54 -0.02
N ILE A 342 9.90 -2.62 0.06
CA ILE A 342 9.73 -1.23 -0.40
C ILE A 342 9.47 -1.14 -1.91
N GLY A 343 9.81 -2.18 -2.67
CA GLY A 343 9.53 -2.29 -4.11
C GLY A 343 8.07 -1.99 -4.47
N SER A 344 7.12 -2.37 -3.62
CA SER A 344 5.70 -2.03 -3.79
C SER A 344 5.43 -0.51 -3.89
N VAL A 345 6.19 0.30 -3.17
CA VAL A 345 6.15 1.77 -3.29
C VAL A 345 6.93 2.23 -4.53
N PHE A 346 8.06 1.60 -4.82
CA PHE A 346 8.95 1.99 -5.93
C PHE A 346 8.31 1.76 -7.31
N ASN A 347 7.49 0.71 -7.46
CA ASN A 347 6.79 0.37 -8.70
C ASN A 347 5.86 1.48 -9.22
N ARG A 348 5.48 2.44 -8.38
CA ARG A 348 4.66 3.60 -8.76
C ARG A 348 5.47 4.74 -9.40
N PHE A 349 6.79 4.77 -9.18
CA PHE A 349 7.64 5.87 -9.65
C PHE A 349 7.93 5.88 -11.15
N PRO A 350 8.12 4.74 -11.85
CA PRO A 350 8.31 4.74 -13.30
C PRO A 350 7.22 5.55 -14.03
N ARG A 351 5.96 5.35 -13.65
CA ARG A 351 4.85 6.12 -14.22
C ARG A 351 4.88 7.59 -13.85
N LEU A 352 5.06 7.89 -12.57
CA LEU A 352 5.12 9.28 -12.09
C LEU A 352 6.22 10.06 -12.82
N VAL A 353 7.38 9.43 -13.05
CA VAL A 353 8.50 10.00 -13.79
C VAL A 353 8.07 10.24 -15.24
N HIS A 354 7.49 9.25 -15.92
CA HIS A 354 7.04 9.38 -17.30
C HIS A 354 6.01 10.51 -17.51
N ASP A 355 5.04 10.63 -16.60
CA ASP A 355 4.04 11.70 -16.63
C ASP A 355 4.68 13.09 -16.45
N LEU A 356 5.68 13.19 -15.56
CA LEU A 356 6.43 14.43 -15.31
C LEU A 356 7.38 14.80 -16.44
N GLU A 357 8.01 13.82 -17.10
CA GLU A 357 8.84 14.02 -18.30
C GLU A 357 8.05 14.71 -19.40
N ARG A 358 6.85 14.18 -19.71
CA ARG A 358 5.94 14.75 -20.72
C ARG A 358 5.48 16.16 -20.34
N LYS A 359 5.15 16.37 -19.07
CA LYS A 359 4.61 17.66 -18.60
C LYS A 359 5.66 18.77 -18.55
N LEU A 360 6.91 18.44 -18.23
CA LEU A 360 7.98 19.41 -18.01
C LEU A 360 9.00 19.47 -19.15
N ASP A 361 8.84 18.65 -20.19
CA ASP A 361 9.76 18.50 -21.32
C ASP A 361 11.21 18.21 -20.88
N LYS A 362 11.34 17.25 -19.95
CA LYS A 362 12.64 16.79 -19.41
C LYS A 362 12.82 15.31 -19.73
N ARG A 363 14.08 14.90 -19.87
CA ARG A 363 14.46 13.49 -20.06
C ARG A 363 15.14 12.97 -18.80
N VAL A 364 14.63 11.89 -18.24
CA VAL A 364 14.99 11.33 -16.94
C VAL A 364 15.12 9.82 -17.04
N LYS A 365 16.28 9.30 -16.63
CA LYS A 365 16.51 7.88 -16.42
C LYS A 365 16.31 7.57 -14.94
N LEU A 366 15.35 6.70 -14.62
CA LEU A 366 15.09 6.21 -13.27
C LEU A 366 15.95 4.97 -12.99
N GLU A 367 16.69 4.98 -11.87
CA GLU A 367 17.47 3.84 -11.37
C GLU A 367 16.95 3.43 -9.99
N LEU A 368 16.41 2.22 -9.87
CA LEU A 368 15.89 1.67 -8.63
C LEU A 368 16.86 0.62 -8.07
N HIS A 369 17.22 0.77 -6.80
CA HIS A 369 18.10 -0.17 -6.09
C HIS A 369 17.53 -0.54 -4.73
N GLY A 370 17.68 -1.81 -4.36
CA GLY A 370 17.29 -2.29 -3.04
C GLY A 370 15.78 -2.43 -2.84
N GLU A 371 15.03 -2.73 -3.92
CA GLU A 371 13.56 -2.92 -3.89
C GLU A 371 13.11 -4.03 -2.92
N HIS A 372 13.97 -4.99 -2.63
CA HIS A 372 13.72 -6.08 -1.69
C HIS A 372 13.92 -5.68 -0.21
N THR A 373 14.35 -4.45 0.06
CA THR A 373 14.49 -3.92 1.42
C THR A 373 13.13 -3.94 2.12
N GLU A 374 13.03 -4.65 3.24
CA GLU A 374 11.76 -4.88 3.92
C GLU A 374 11.46 -3.75 4.94
N LEU A 375 10.26 -3.17 4.88
CA LEU A 375 9.76 -2.14 5.81
C LEU A 375 8.44 -2.59 6.45
N ASP A 376 8.15 -2.09 7.65
CA ASP A 376 6.88 -2.32 8.32
C ASP A 376 5.71 -1.80 7.47
N LYS A 377 4.62 -2.56 7.34
CA LYS A 377 3.44 -2.16 6.55
C LYS A 377 2.93 -0.74 6.86
N THR A 378 2.86 -0.34 8.13
CA THR A 378 2.38 1.01 8.48
C THR A 378 3.38 2.10 8.14
N VAL A 379 4.67 1.80 8.20
CA VAL A 379 5.72 2.72 7.73
C VAL A 379 5.66 2.84 6.21
N LEU A 380 5.49 1.72 5.50
CA LEU A 380 5.41 1.64 4.05
C LEU A 380 4.22 2.45 3.48
N GLU A 381 3.05 2.36 4.10
CA GLU A 381 1.87 3.14 3.71
C GLU A 381 2.09 4.65 3.89
N LYS A 382 2.73 5.05 4.99
CA LYS A 382 2.97 6.46 5.32
C LYS A 382 4.18 7.09 4.61
N ILE A 383 5.19 6.30 4.24
CA ILE A 383 6.41 6.81 3.59
C ILE A 383 6.21 7.11 2.10
N GLY A 384 5.17 6.54 1.48
CA GLY A 384 4.86 6.75 0.05
C GLY A 384 4.73 8.23 -0.33
N ASP A 385 3.93 8.98 0.43
CA ASP A 385 3.67 10.40 0.17
C ASP A 385 4.95 11.28 0.24
N PRO A 386 5.79 11.18 1.31
CA PRO A 386 7.11 11.81 1.35
C PRO A 386 7.99 11.51 0.13
N LEU A 387 8.06 10.25 -0.29
CA LEU A 387 8.92 9.85 -1.41
C LEU A 387 8.42 10.40 -2.75
N VAL A 388 7.11 10.36 -3.00
CA VAL A 388 6.49 10.98 -4.19
C VAL A 388 6.84 12.46 -4.28
N HIS A 389 6.80 13.15 -3.14
CA HIS A 389 7.11 14.58 -3.11
C HIS A 389 8.60 14.86 -3.37
N LEU A 390 9.51 14.07 -2.80
CA LEU A 390 10.95 14.20 -3.07
C LEU A 390 11.30 13.90 -4.53
N VAL A 391 10.73 12.84 -5.10
CA VAL A 391 10.89 12.48 -6.53
C VAL A 391 10.40 13.60 -7.43
N ARG A 392 9.22 14.17 -7.13
CA ARG A 392 8.68 15.30 -7.89
C ARG A 392 9.62 16.51 -7.84
N ASN A 393 10.11 16.87 -6.65
CA ASN A 393 11.02 18.02 -6.50
C ASN A 393 12.35 17.81 -7.24
N ALA A 394 12.87 16.58 -7.23
CA ALA A 394 14.06 16.23 -7.99
C ALA A 394 13.85 16.46 -9.50
N ILE A 395 12.68 16.11 -10.05
CA ILE A 395 12.38 16.29 -11.48
C ILE A 395 12.02 17.75 -11.82
N ASP A 396 11.18 18.40 -11.02
CA ASP A 396 10.68 19.76 -11.29
C ASP A 396 11.77 20.82 -11.09
N HIS A 397 12.49 20.76 -9.97
CA HIS A 397 13.46 21.79 -9.59
C HIS A 397 14.92 21.32 -9.62
N GLY A 398 15.17 20.03 -9.37
CA GLY A 398 16.54 19.48 -9.38
C GLY A 398 17.11 19.36 -10.79
N LEU A 399 16.43 18.61 -11.66
CA LEU A 399 16.88 18.32 -13.01
C LEU A 399 16.65 19.51 -13.96
N GLU A 400 17.71 19.87 -14.67
CA GLU A 400 17.73 20.93 -15.68
C GLU A 400 17.08 20.45 -16.99
N SER A 401 16.63 21.36 -17.85
CA SER A 401 16.15 20.99 -19.20
C SER A 401 17.29 20.41 -20.07
N PRO A 402 17.00 19.59 -21.10
CA PRO A 402 18.02 18.99 -21.96
C PRO A 402 19.00 20.03 -22.55
N ALA A 403 18.48 21.20 -22.95
CA ALA A 403 19.28 22.30 -23.47
C ALA A 403 20.25 22.88 -22.43
N GLN A 404 19.77 23.09 -21.19
CA GLN A 404 20.60 23.58 -20.08
C GLN A 404 21.66 22.55 -19.68
N ARG A 405 21.31 21.26 -19.64
CA ARG A 405 22.26 20.17 -19.34
C ARG A 405 23.40 20.11 -20.36
N LYS A 406 23.07 20.22 -21.65
CA LYS A 406 24.05 20.26 -22.74
C LYS A 406 24.97 21.47 -22.63
N ALA A 407 24.44 22.65 -22.28
CA ALA A 407 25.23 23.85 -22.03
C ALA A 407 26.18 23.69 -20.82
N ALA A 408 25.77 22.93 -19.81
CA ALA A 408 26.59 22.59 -18.63
C ALA A 408 27.56 21.41 -18.86
N GLY A 409 27.60 20.82 -20.06
CA GLY A 409 28.47 19.68 -20.38
C GLY A 409 27.99 18.33 -19.81
N LYS A 410 26.71 18.24 -19.42
CA LYS A 410 26.09 17.00 -18.91
C LYS A 410 25.36 16.24 -20.01
N SER A 411 25.02 14.98 -19.74
CA SER A 411 24.11 14.17 -20.56
C SER A 411 22.76 14.87 -20.72
N GLU A 412 22.15 14.81 -21.91
CA GLU A 412 20.81 15.35 -22.15
C GLU A 412 19.73 14.67 -21.29
N THR A 413 19.94 13.39 -20.94
CA THR A 413 19.11 12.64 -19.99
C THR A 413 19.69 12.79 -18.59
N GLY A 414 18.88 13.28 -17.65
CA GLY A 414 19.21 13.32 -16.22
C GLY A 414 18.99 11.98 -15.54
N THR A 415 19.71 11.71 -14.46
CA THR A 415 19.58 10.45 -13.71
C THR A 415 18.93 10.72 -12.36
N LEU A 416 17.86 10.00 -12.06
CA LEU A 416 17.21 9.95 -10.75
C LEU A 416 17.39 8.55 -10.17
N LYS A 417 18.06 8.46 -9.02
CA LYS A 417 18.38 7.20 -8.36
C LYS A 417 17.64 7.09 -7.03
N LEU A 418 16.88 6.02 -6.85
CA LEU A 418 16.28 5.63 -5.58
C LEU A 418 17.01 4.40 -5.06
N ASN A 419 17.50 4.47 -3.83
CA ASN A 419 18.26 3.41 -3.20
C ASN A 419 17.73 3.14 -1.79
N ALA A 420 17.39 1.90 -1.47
CA ALA A 420 17.00 1.49 -0.13
C ALA A 420 17.95 0.41 0.38
N TYR A 421 18.41 0.52 1.62
CA TYR A 421 19.28 -0.48 2.24
C TYR A 421 19.20 -0.45 3.76
N HIS A 422 19.68 -1.51 4.41
CA HIS A 422 19.75 -1.60 5.88
C HIS A 422 21.14 -1.14 6.35
N GLU A 423 21.19 -0.22 7.32
CA GLU A 423 22.43 0.28 7.91
C GLU A 423 22.24 0.55 9.41
N GLY A 424 23.05 -0.09 10.24
CA GLY A 424 23.09 0.17 11.69
C GLY A 424 21.76 -0.06 12.42
N GLY A 425 20.94 -1.03 11.98
CA GLY A 425 19.61 -1.27 12.55
C GLY A 425 18.53 -0.29 12.09
N ASN A 426 18.85 0.58 11.13
CA ASN A 426 17.92 1.47 10.46
C ASN A 426 17.77 1.08 8.99
N ILE A 427 16.68 1.53 8.39
CA ILE A 427 16.40 1.47 6.97
C ILE A 427 16.73 2.85 6.41
N VAL A 428 17.64 2.89 5.46
CA VAL A 428 18.06 4.11 4.80
C VAL A 428 17.49 4.13 3.40
N VAL A 429 16.70 5.16 3.10
CA VAL A 429 16.13 5.41 1.77
C VAL A 429 16.74 6.70 1.22
N GLN A 430 17.48 6.58 0.13
CA GLN A 430 18.16 7.67 -0.55
C GLN A 430 17.50 7.99 -1.88
N ILE A 431 17.27 9.27 -2.13
CA ILE A 431 16.79 9.82 -3.40
C ILE A 431 17.88 10.76 -3.88
N SER A 432 18.53 10.42 -4.99
CA SER A 432 19.62 11.21 -5.55
C SER A 432 19.34 11.62 -6.99
N ASP A 433 19.60 12.88 -7.32
CA ASP A 433 19.57 13.41 -8.68
C ASP A 433 20.96 13.92 -9.09
N ASP A 434 21.21 14.02 -10.41
CA ASP A 434 22.43 14.59 -10.99
C ASP A 434 22.22 16.03 -11.55
N GLY A 435 21.22 16.72 -11.00
CA GLY A 435 20.74 18.02 -11.47
C GLY A 435 21.63 19.20 -11.10
N ALA A 436 21.03 20.39 -11.07
CA ALA A 436 21.74 21.63 -10.73
C ALA A 436 22.12 21.72 -9.24
N GLY A 437 21.56 20.85 -8.40
CA GLY A 437 21.66 20.97 -6.94
C GLY A 437 20.81 22.13 -6.40
N LEU A 438 20.88 22.34 -5.10
CA LEU A 438 20.19 23.43 -4.41
C LEU A 438 20.84 24.77 -4.74
N ASN A 439 20.03 25.79 -5.03
CA ASN A 439 20.54 27.14 -5.24
C ASN A 439 20.82 27.83 -3.88
N HIS A 440 22.04 27.70 -3.40
CA HIS A 440 22.46 28.22 -2.08
C HIS A 440 22.22 29.73 -1.97
N ALA A 441 22.55 30.50 -3.02
CA ALA A 441 22.36 31.94 -3.02
C ALA A 441 20.88 32.34 -2.88
N ALA A 442 19.97 31.63 -3.56
CA ALA A 442 18.54 31.87 -3.46
C ALA A 442 17.98 31.49 -2.07
N ILE A 443 18.45 30.38 -1.50
CA ILE A 443 18.06 29.94 -0.15
C ILE A 443 18.50 30.96 0.90
N VAL A 444 19.77 31.39 0.86
CA VAL A 444 20.32 32.39 1.78
C VAL A 444 19.57 33.72 1.66
N ALA A 445 19.35 34.22 0.44
CA ALA A 445 18.60 35.46 0.23
C ALA A 445 17.16 35.38 0.78
N LYS A 446 16.48 34.25 0.58
CA LYS A 446 15.13 34.02 1.11
C LYS A 446 15.11 33.91 2.63
N ALA A 447 16.11 33.25 3.22
CA ALA A 447 16.27 33.11 4.65
C ALA A 447 16.55 34.46 5.33
N GLN A 448 17.38 35.32 4.72
CA GLN A 448 17.61 36.70 5.17
C GLN A 448 16.34 37.53 5.09
N GLN A 449 15.58 37.45 3.98
CA GLN A 449 14.31 38.16 3.83
C GLN A 449 13.29 37.80 4.92
N ARG A 450 13.32 36.54 5.39
CA ARG A 450 12.43 36.04 6.45
C ARG A 450 12.99 36.22 7.86
N GLY A 451 14.17 36.81 8.01
CA GLY A 451 14.82 37.01 9.30
C GLY A 451 15.25 35.70 9.99
N LEU A 452 15.43 34.61 9.24
CA LEU A 452 15.92 33.34 9.78
C LEU A 452 17.43 33.36 10.03
N ILE A 453 18.17 34.18 9.27
CA ILE A 453 19.62 34.33 9.35
C ILE A 453 19.99 35.81 9.32
N ALA A 454 21.06 36.20 10.02
CA ALA A 454 21.53 37.57 10.03
C ALA A 454 22.22 37.94 8.70
N ALA A 455 22.14 39.21 8.30
CA ALA A 455 22.82 39.69 7.11
C ALA A 455 24.35 39.56 7.28
N GLY A 456 24.99 38.77 6.42
CA GLY A 456 26.44 38.51 6.44
C GLY A 456 26.89 37.31 7.30
N GLN A 457 25.96 36.52 7.86
CA GLN A 457 26.31 35.26 8.52
C GLN A 457 26.78 34.23 7.49
N GLU A 458 28.02 33.75 7.64
CA GLU A 458 28.53 32.63 6.85
C GLU A 458 27.98 31.31 7.41
N LEU A 459 27.32 30.54 6.56
CA LEU A 459 26.81 29.21 6.89
C LEU A 459 27.52 28.19 6.00
N SER A 460 27.75 27.00 6.56
CA SER A 460 28.19 25.86 5.77
C SER A 460 27.11 25.41 4.79
N ASP A 461 27.51 24.74 3.71
CA ASP A 461 26.60 24.19 2.71
C ASP A 461 25.52 23.28 3.32
N ALA A 462 25.87 22.53 4.37
CA ALA A 462 24.94 21.67 5.10
C ALA A 462 23.89 22.49 5.87
N GLU A 463 24.30 23.55 6.56
CA GLU A 463 23.39 24.43 7.29
C GLU A 463 22.45 25.19 6.36
N VAL A 464 22.94 25.63 5.19
CA VAL A 464 22.10 26.25 4.17
C VAL A 464 21.06 25.26 3.66
N ALA A 465 21.46 24.03 3.37
CA ALA A 465 20.55 23.00 2.89
C ALA A 465 19.48 22.65 3.94
N GLU A 466 19.80 22.74 5.24
CA GLU A 466 18.84 22.52 6.32
C GLU A 466 17.72 23.57 6.41
N LEU A 467 17.95 24.78 5.92
CA LEU A 467 16.94 25.84 5.91
C LEU A 467 15.71 25.50 5.06
N ILE A 468 15.84 24.59 4.09
CA ILE A 468 14.72 24.20 3.22
C ILE A 468 13.57 23.54 3.98
N PHE A 469 13.85 22.94 5.13
CA PHE A 469 12.87 22.25 5.95
C PHE A 469 12.16 23.16 6.96
N GLN A 470 12.48 24.46 6.98
CA GLN A 470 11.81 25.41 7.85
C GLN A 470 10.33 25.56 7.46
N PRO A 471 9.40 25.72 8.41
CA PRO A 471 7.98 25.81 8.13
C PRO A 471 7.64 26.89 7.10
N GLY A 472 6.90 26.49 6.05
CA GLY A 472 6.52 27.37 4.95
C GLY A 472 7.68 27.93 4.13
N PHE A 473 8.91 27.40 4.26
CA PHE A 473 10.05 27.79 3.45
C PHE A 473 9.90 27.18 2.05
N SER A 474 9.73 28.04 1.05
CA SER A 474 9.71 27.66 -0.35
C SER A 474 10.43 28.74 -1.17
N THR A 475 11.25 28.29 -2.11
CA THR A 475 11.96 29.16 -3.05
C THR A 475 11.07 29.61 -4.21
N ALA A 476 9.90 28.99 -4.41
CA ALA A 476 8.97 29.34 -5.49
C ALA A 476 8.27 30.69 -5.24
N ALA A 477 8.17 31.52 -6.28
CA ALA A 477 7.55 32.84 -6.23
C ALA A 477 6.00 32.79 -6.32
N GLN A 478 5.43 31.68 -6.80
CA GLN A 478 3.99 31.41 -6.87
C GLN A 478 3.69 29.98 -6.43
N ALA A 479 2.55 29.77 -5.78
CA ALA A 479 2.03 28.43 -5.54
C ALA A 479 1.59 27.84 -6.88
N THR A 480 2.26 26.79 -7.34
CA THR A 480 1.85 26.07 -8.55
C THR A 480 0.57 25.28 -8.27
N ASP A 481 -0.38 25.29 -9.21
CA ASP A 481 -1.66 24.55 -9.13
C ASP A 481 -1.47 23.04 -8.89
N LEU A 482 -0.26 22.51 -9.11
CA LEU A 482 0.12 21.12 -8.87
C LEU A 482 0.42 20.79 -7.39
N SER A 483 0.55 21.81 -6.53
CA SER A 483 0.85 21.68 -5.08
C SER A 483 -0.40 21.80 -4.20
N GLY A 484 -1.59 21.50 -4.73
CA GLY A 484 -2.92 21.71 -4.14
C GLY A 484 -3.24 21.06 -2.78
N ARG A 485 -2.25 20.67 -1.97
CA ARG A 485 -2.43 20.26 -0.56
C ARG A 485 -1.48 20.92 0.43
N GLY A 486 -0.71 21.94 0.04
CA GLY A 486 0.16 22.67 0.98
C GLY A 486 1.34 21.84 1.50
N VAL A 487 1.90 20.97 0.64
CA VAL A 487 2.99 20.06 1.01
C VAL A 487 4.33 20.72 0.68
N GLY A 488 4.99 21.26 1.70
CA GLY A 488 6.39 21.71 1.62
C GLY A 488 7.36 20.66 2.17
N MET A 489 8.66 20.97 2.12
CA MET A 489 9.70 20.13 2.74
C MET A 489 9.51 19.99 4.26
N ASP A 490 8.86 20.96 4.90
CA ASP A 490 8.44 20.90 6.30
C ASP A 490 7.43 19.78 6.58
N VAL A 491 6.51 19.51 5.65
CA VAL A 491 5.57 18.40 5.74
C VAL A 491 6.28 17.07 5.57
N VAL A 492 7.24 16.96 4.64
CA VAL A 492 8.07 15.76 4.48
C VAL A 492 8.82 15.46 5.78
N ARG A 493 9.48 16.47 6.38
CA ARG A 493 10.20 16.32 7.65
C ARG A 493 9.26 15.89 8.78
N ARG A 494 8.07 16.48 8.89
CA ARG A 494 7.09 16.10 9.90
C ARG A 494 6.63 14.65 9.72
N ASN A 495 6.26 14.25 8.50
CA ASN A 495 5.80 12.90 8.21
C ASN A 495 6.88 11.85 8.54
N VAL A 496 8.14 12.12 8.19
CA VAL A 496 9.26 11.23 8.52
C VAL A 496 9.50 11.17 10.03
N ARG A 497 9.39 12.30 10.74
CA ARG A 497 9.52 12.36 12.21
C ARG A 497 8.41 11.60 12.93
N ASP A 498 7.17 11.69 12.42
CA ASP A 498 6.02 10.94 12.94
C ASP A 498 6.19 9.42 12.78
N LEU A 499 7.08 8.98 11.89
CA LEU A 499 7.52 7.59 11.73
C LEU A 499 8.70 7.21 12.65
N GLY A 500 9.16 8.12 13.50
CA GLY A 500 10.35 7.93 14.34
C GLY A 500 11.66 8.03 13.57
N GLY A 501 11.64 8.54 12.33
CA GLY A 501 12.81 8.69 11.48
C GLY A 501 13.37 10.11 11.43
N SER A 502 14.42 10.27 10.63
CA SER A 502 15.02 11.56 10.29
C SER A 502 15.17 11.72 8.78
N VAL A 503 15.19 12.97 8.32
CA VAL A 503 15.46 13.32 6.92
C VAL A 503 16.56 14.37 6.86
N GLY A 504 17.60 14.07 6.08
CA GLY A 504 18.71 14.97 5.78
C GLY A 504 18.85 15.19 4.28
N VAL A 505 19.58 16.24 3.92
CA VAL A 505 19.89 16.58 2.53
C VAL A 505 21.36 16.90 2.40
N ARG A 506 21.96 16.42 1.32
CA ARG A 506 23.29 16.82 0.89
C ARG A 506 23.18 17.27 -0.56
N SER A 507 23.61 18.48 -0.86
CA SER A 507 23.57 19.01 -2.23
C SER A 507 24.89 19.66 -2.58
N VAL A 508 25.29 19.51 -3.85
CA VAL A 508 26.47 20.19 -4.39
C VAL A 508 26.06 20.86 -5.68
N SER A 509 26.24 22.18 -5.76
CA SER A 509 25.86 22.96 -6.93
C SER A 509 26.51 22.42 -8.20
N GLY A 510 25.70 22.22 -9.24
CA GLY A 510 26.08 21.63 -10.51
C GLY A 510 26.27 20.11 -10.53
N LYS A 511 26.23 19.42 -9.38
CA LYS A 511 26.37 17.96 -9.29
C LYS A 511 25.10 17.22 -8.82
N GLY A 512 24.09 17.95 -8.37
CA GLY A 512 22.80 17.41 -7.94
C GLY A 512 22.62 17.37 -6.42
N SER A 513 21.56 16.71 -5.98
CA SER A 513 21.20 16.59 -4.56
C SER A 513 20.93 15.14 -4.17
N THR A 514 21.16 14.81 -2.91
CA THR A 514 20.83 13.53 -2.30
C THR A 514 20.04 13.79 -1.02
N PHE A 515 18.79 13.35 -0.99
CA PHE A 515 17.96 13.30 0.20
C PHE A 515 18.11 11.93 0.84
N THR A 516 18.35 11.89 2.14
CA THR A 516 18.50 10.65 2.90
C THR A 516 17.44 10.61 3.98
N ILE A 517 16.57 9.60 3.92
CA ILE A 517 15.60 9.30 4.96
C ILE A 517 16.13 8.10 5.75
N THR A 518 16.17 8.22 7.07
CA THR A 518 16.58 7.14 7.97
C THR A 518 15.38 6.78 8.85
N LEU A 519 14.93 5.53 8.77
CA LEU A 519 13.79 5.00 9.52
C LEU A 519 14.24 3.87 10.44
N PRO A 520 13.73 3.77 11.67
CA PRO A 520 14.03 2.63 12.54
C PRO A 520 13.36 1.35 12.01
N LEU A 521 14.01 0.20 12.20
CA LEU A 521 13.52 -1.13 11.76
C LEU A 521 12.36 -1.68 12.63
N THR A 522 11.99 -1.01 13.73
CA THR A 522 11.15 -1.57 14.80
C THR A 522 9.92 -0.71 15.13
N LEU A 523 8.95 -1.28 15.88
CA LEU A 523 8.04 -0.50 16.72
C LEU A 523 8.89 0.53 17.49
N ALA A 524 8.48 1.80 17.53
CA ALA A 524 9.32 2.87 18.08
C ALA A 524 9.84 2.53 19.50
N ILE A 525 11.06 1.98 19.58
CA ILE A 525 11.81 1.84 20.82
C ILE A 525 12.55 3.14 21.00
N ILE A 526 12.40 3.76 22.16
CA ILE A 526 13.17 4.95 22.50
C ILE A 526 14.13 4.60 23.63
N ASP A 527 15.37 5.07 23.48
CA ASP A 527 16.28 5.18 24.61
C ASP A 527 15.86 6.40 25.43
N GLY A 528 15.46 6.18 26.67
CA GLY A 528 14.89 7.24 27.50
C GLY A 528 15.50 7.28 28.90
N LEU A 529 15.56 8.48 29.47
CA LEU A 529 15.85 8.70 30.88
C LEU A 529 14.52 8.66 31.64
N VAL A 530 14.39 7.71 32.56
CA VAL A 530 13.23 7.60 33.44
C VAL A 530 13.37 8.66 34.54
N THR A 531 12.38 9.53 34.62
CA THR A 531 12.30 10.65 35.56
C THR A 531 11.07 10.51 36.44
N ALA A 532 11.23 10.81 37.73
CA ALA A 532 10.14 10.82 38.69
C ALA A 532 9.53 12.22 38.80
N VAL A 533 8.20 12.31 38.85
CA VAL A 533 7.46 13.54 39.12
C VAL A 533 6.27 13.18 40.03
N GLY A 534 6.45 13.35 41.33
CA GLY A 534 5.51 12.90 42.36
C GLY A 534 5.36 11.38 42.37
N SER A 535 4.11 10.92 42.27
CA SER A 535 3.80 9.48 42.12
C SER A 535 4.03 8.94 40.70
N GLU A 536 4.21 9.83 39.72
CA GLU A 536 4.20 9.48 38.30
C GLU A 536 5.62 9.33 37.74
N ARG A 537 5.73 8.54 36.67
CA ARG A 537 6.99 8.30 35.96
C ARG A 537 6.90 8.77 34.52
N TYR A 538 7.91 9.53 34.11
CA TYR A 538 8.02 10.09 32.77
C TYR A 538 9.32 9.65 32.11
N ILE A 539 9.27 9.38 30.82
CA ILE A 539 10.45 9.05 30.02
C ILE A 539 10.77 10.24 29.12
N VAL A 540 11.97 10.79 29.31
CA VAL A 540 12.50 11.85 28.46
C VAL A 540 13.48 11.22 27.46
N PRO A 541 13.29 11.38 26.14
CA PRO A 541 14.19 10.81 25.14
C PRO A 541 15.64 11.23 25.36
N LEU A 542 16.57 10.28 25.43
CA LEU A 542 17.98 10.57 25.70
C LEU A 542 18.62 11.44 24.63
N THR A 543 18.20 11.28 23.37
CA THR A 543 18.67 12.09 22.24
C THR A 543 18.32 13.58 22.36
N SER A 544 17.31 13.92 23.16
CA SER A 544 16.90 15.30 23.41
C SER A 544 17.57 15.93 24.63
N ILE A 545 18.20 15.13 25.50
CA ILE A 545 18.79 15.62 26.74
C ILE A 545 20.18 16.18 26.46
N VAL A 546 20.37 17.46 26.78
CA VAL A 546 21.68 18.11 26.70
C VAL A 546 22.47 17.85 27.98
N GLU A 547 21.87 18.13 29.13
CA GLU A 547 22.45 17.86 30.45
C GLU A 547 21.39 17.93 31.57
N SER A 548 21.76 17.52 32.78
CA SER A 548 20.91 17.65 33.97
C SER A 548 21.67 18.36 35.09
N LEU A 549 20.99 19.25 35.81
CA LEU A 549 21.61 20.11 36.82
C LEU A 549 20.65 20.43 37.97
N ARG A 550 21.21 20.70 39.16
CA ARG A 550 20.45 21.21 40.30
C ARG A 550 20.64 22.73 40.41
N LEU A 551 19.54 23.46 40.49
CA LEU A 551 19.55 24.90 40.60
C LEU A 551 19.43 25.33 42.07
N ARG A 552 20.05 26.47 42.38
CA ARG A 552 19.77 27.21 43.62
C ARG A 552 18.64 28.20 43.37
N ALA A 553 17.90 28.57 44.41
CA ALA A 553 16.75 29.47 44.29
C ALA A 553 17.14 30.86 43.76
N ASP A 554 18.37 31.32 44.04
CA ASP A 554 18.92 32.60 43.57
C ASP A 554 19.26 32.63 42.07
N ALA A 555 19.46 31.46 41.46
CA ALA A 555 19.73 31.33 40.02
C ALA A 555 18.46 31.45 39.16
N VAL A 556 17.28 31.38 39.78
CA VAL A 556 15.98 31.44 39.10
C VAL A 556 15.45 32.86 39.12
N ARG A 557 15.16 33.41 37.94
CA ARG A 557 14.55 34.73 37.77
C ARG A 557 13.13 34.60 37.26
N ARG A 558 12.23 35.44 37.77
CA ARG A 558 10.86 35.57 37.26
C ARG A 558 10.77 36.72 36.28
N ILE A 559 10.10 36.50 35.15
CA ILE A 559 9.86 37.51 34.12
C ILE A 559 8.45 38.09 34.32
N ALA A 560 8.26 39.37 33.97
CA ALA A 560 6.93 39.97 33.83
C ALA A 560 6.11 39.18 32.78
N GLY A 561 5.03 38.53 33.22
CA GLY A 561 4.27 37.54 32.42
C GLY A 561 4.14 36.16 33.10
N GLY A 562 4.82 35.91 34.22
CA GLY A 562 4.58 34.72 35.04
C GLY A 562 5.43 33.49 34.70
N GLY A 563 6.44 33.63 33.83
CA GLY A 563 7.43 32.59 33.54
C GLY A 563 8.67 32.63 34.45
N GLU A 564 9.21 31.46 34.76
CA GLU A 564 10.50 31.29 35.47
C GLU A 564 11.60 30.97 34.44
N VAL A 565 12.75 31.62 34.57
CA VAL A 565 13.95 31.36 33.75
C VAL A 565 15.18 31.18 34.63
N PHE A 566 16.18 30.47 34.12
CA PHE A 566 17.50 30.41 34.73
C PHE A 566 18.58 30.72 33.70
N HIS A 567 19.72 31.20 34.18
CA HIS A 567 20.87 31.44 33.35
C HIS A 567 21.62 30.12 33.11
N PHE A 568 21.76 29.74 31.84
CA PHE A 568 22.44 28.53 31.41
C PHE A 568 23.47 28.90 30.35
N ARG A 569 24.75 28.78 30.72
CA ARG A 569 25.90 29.20 29.90
C ARG A 569 25.77 30.67 29.49
N ASP A 570 25.47 30.98 28.22
CA ASP A 570 25.39 32.35 27.69
C ASP A 570 23.95 32.83 27.44
N GLU A 571 22.94 32.06 27.87
CA GLU A 571 21.54 32.37 27.59
C GLU A 571 20.60 32.10 28.78
N TYR A 572 19.38 32.66 28.71
CA TYR A 572 18.33 32.42 29.70
C TYR A 572 17.32 31.41 29.20
N LEU A 573 17.21 30.28 29.89
CA LEU A 573 16.31 29.19 29.54
C LEU A 573 15.03 29.23 30.39
N PRO A 574 13.85 29.01 29.78
CA PRO A 574 12.61 28.83 30.52
C PRO A 574 12.63 27.52 31.32
N ILE A 575 12.05 27.59 32.51
CA ILE A 575 11.85 26.43 33.39
C ILE A 575 10.40 25.99 33.25
N MET A 576 10.21 24.75 32.80
CA MET A 576 8.93 24.08 32.81
C MET A 576 8.87 23.10 33.97
N ARG A 577 7.87 23.29 34.84
CA ARG A 577 7.60 22.36 35.94
C ARG A 577 6.65 21.28 35.47
N LEU A 578 7.13 20.05 35.30
CA LEU A 578 6.31 18.95 34.76
C LEU A 578 5.05 18.73 35.60
N HIS A 579 5.15 18.83 36.92
CA HIS A 579 4.00 18.65 37.81
C HIS A 579 2.85 19.62 37.52
N ARG A 580 3.14 20.85 37.09
CA ARG A 580 2.10 21.82 36.70
C ARG A 580 1.56 21.53 35.31
N ALA A 581 2.43 21.12 34.39
CA ALA A 581 2.05 20.84 33.01
C ALA A 581 1.11 19.63 32.92
N PHE A 582 1.34 18.61 33.74
CA PHE A 582 0.57 17.36 33.71
C PHE A 582 -0.29 17.11 34.95
N ALA A 583 -0.44 18.12 35.81
CA ALA A 583 -1.24 18.04 37.05
C ALA A 583 -0.87 16.84 37.96
N CYS A 584 0.43 16.62 38.15
CA CYS A 584 0.93 15.54 39.01
C CYS A 584 0.75 15.89 40.50
N ASN A 585 0.30 14.92 41.28
CA ASN A 585 0.20 15.04 42.74
C ASN A 585 1.55 14.70 43.39
N ASP A 586 1.78 15.20 44.61
CA ASP A 586 2.95 14.90 45.46
C ASP A 586 4.34 15.18 44.85
N ALA A 587 4.38 15.97 43.78
CA ALA A 587 5.63 16.32 43.13
C ALA A 587 6.42 17.43 43.84
N VAL A 588 7.73 17.45 43.63
CA VAL A 588 8.60 18.49 44.17
C VAL A 588 8.25 19.83 43.52
N THR A 589 7.83 20.77 44.39
CA THR A 589 7.47 22.14 43.99
C THR A 589 8.60 23.13 44.20
N ASP A 590 9.59 22.80 45.01
CA ASP A 590 10.75 23.64 45.25
C ASP A 590 11.87 23.31 44.26
N ILE A 591 12.44 24.35 43.64
CA ILE A 591 13.47 24.19 42.60
C ILE A 591 14.78 23.63 43.16
N GLU A 592 15.08 23.90 44.44
CA GLU A 592 16.33 23.46 45.07
C GLU A 592 16.34 21.96 45.40
N HIS A 593 15.14 21.39 45.56
CA HIS A 593 14.94 19.99 45.88
C HIS A 593 14.74 19.11 44.64
N GLY A 594 14.50 19.72 43.47
CA GLY A 594 14.34 19.01 42.21
C GLY A 594 15.59 19.04 41.33
N ILE A 595 15.50 18.37 40.19
CA ILE A 595 16.54 18.31 39.15
C ILE A 595 15.98 18.95 37.88
N VAL A 596 16.75 19.84 37.27
CA VAL A 596 16.40 20.44 35.97
C VAL A 596 17.10 19.68 34.87
N VAL A 597 16.33 19.02 34.01
CA VAL A 597 16.81 18.34 32.79
C VAL A 597 16.69 19.31 31.63
N VAL A 598 17.83 19.73 31.07
CA VAL A 598 17.87 20.60 29.90
C VAL A 598 17.65 19.74 28.66
N ILE A 599 16.54 20.01 27.97
CA ILE A 599 16.19 19.35 26.71
C ILE A 599 16.30 20.33 25.56
N GLU A 600 16.67 19.82 24.38
CA GLU A 600 16.78 20.57 23.14
C GLU A 600 15.99 19.89 22.02
N GLU A 601 15.29 20.71 21.24
CA GLU A 601 14.72 20.29 19.97
C GLU A 601 14.66 21.43 18.97
N ASP A 602 15.06 21.16 17.72
CA ASP A 602 15.11 22.12 16.62
C ASP A 602 15.84 23.45 17.01
N GLY A 603 16.95 23.33 17.75
CA GLY A 603 17.76 24.44 18.25
C GLY A 603 17.13 25.25 19.39
N ARG A 604 16.03 24.77 19.97
CA ARG A 604 15.33 25.42 21.08
C ARG A 604 15.48 24.62 22.35
N ARG A 605 15.86 25.30 23.44
CA ARG A 605 16.15 24.68 24.73
C ARG A 605 15.13 25.08 25.80
N VAL A 606 14.79 24.13 26.67
CA VAL A 606 13.96 24.34 27.86
C VAL A 606 14.47 23.48 29.01
N GLY A 607 14.39 23.97 30.24
CA GLY A 607 14.69 23.20 31.44
C GLY A 607 13.43 22.53 31.98
N LEU A 608 13.42 21.22 32.11
CA LEU A 608 12.34 20.45 32.73
C LEU A 608 12.67 20.18 34.20
N LEU A 609 11.88 20.73 35.11
CA LEU A 609 11.99 20.39 36.53
C LEU A 609 11.28 19.05 36.79
N VAL A 610 12.06 18.09 37.27
CA VAL A 610 11.64 16.76 37.73
C VAL A 610 12.11 16.55 39.16
N ASP A 611 11.59 15.53 39.83
CA ASP A 611 11.90 15.26 41.23
C ASP A 611 13.20 14.47 41.33
N ASP A 612 13.33 13.41 40.51
CA ASP A 612 14.50 12.54 40.50
C ASP A 612 14.76 11.88 39.13
N LEU A 613 15.97 11.36 38.93
CA LEU A 613 16.39 10.61 37.76
C LEU A 613 16.60 9.15 38.15
N LEU A 614 15.69 8.26 37.71
CA LEU A 614 15.66 6.86 38.11
C LEU A 614 16.63 5.97 37.32
N GLY A 615 17.03 6.40 36.12
CA GLY A 615 18.01 5.69 35.29
C GLY A 615 17.64 5.65 33.81
N GLN A 616 18.51 5.04 33.01
CA GLN A 616 18.29 4.87 31.57
C GLN A 616 17.57 3.56 31.29
N GLN A 617 16.59 3.58 30.40
CA GLN A 617 15.84 2.40 30.01
C GLN A 617 15.39 2.49 28.54
N GLN A 618 15.44 1.36 27.85
CA GLN A 618 14.79 1.18 26.56
C GLN A 618 13.29 0.99 26.75
N ALA A 619 12.51 1.88 26.15
CA ALA A 619 11.06 1.91 26.27
C ALA A 619 10.42 1.63 24.92
N VAL A 620 9.56 0.61 24.88
CA VAL A 620 8.70 0.36 23.71
C VAL A 620 7.55 1.36 23.76
N VAL A 621 7.47 2.24 22.77
CA VAL A 621 6.38 3.23 22.66
C VAL A 621 5.09 2.52 22.28
N LYS A 622 4.08 2.64 23.13
CA LYS A 622 2.71 2.29 22.83
C LYS A 622 1.92 3.56 22.52
N SER A 623 1.27 3.58 21.37
CA SER A 623 0.36 4.68 21.02
C SER A 623 -0.83 4.71 21.97
N LEU A 624 -1.12 5.90 22.50
CA LEU A 624 -2.28 6.15 23.35
C LEU A 624 -3.56 6.42 22.51
N GLU A 625 -3.43 6.66 21.22
CA GLU A 625 -4.50 7.23 20.36
C GLU A 625 -5.67 6.29 20.10
N ALA A 626 -5.49 4.98 20.24
CA ALA A 626 -6.57 4.01 20.06
C ALA A 626 -7.64 4.09 21.16
N HIS A 627 -7.29 4.60 22.35
CA HIS A 627 -8.16 4.59 23.53
C HIS A 627 -8.26 5.95 24.23
N TYR A 628 -7.33 6.87 23.97
CA TYR A 628 -7.21 8.14 24.67
C TYR A 628 -7.08 9.32 23.69
N GLN A 629 -7.56 10.49 24.12
CA GLN A 629 -7.37 11.73 23.40
C GLN A 629 -5.89 12.16 23.44
N ARG A 630 -5.41 12.76 22.35
CA ARG A 630 -4.02 13.25 22.26
C ARG A 630 -3.78 14.35 23.30
N VAL A 631 -2.86 14.09 24.23
CA VAL A 631 -2.43 15.05 25.25
C VAL A 631 -1.20 15.80 24.74
N GLN A 632 -1.26 17.13 24.72
CA GLN A 632 -0.14 17.95 24.29
C GLN A 632 1.03 17.80 25.27
N GLY A 633 2.23 17.48 24.76
CA GLY A 633 3.42 17.24 25.59
C GLY A 633 3.67 15.77 25.93
N ILE A 634 2.84 14.84 25.45
CA ILE A 634 3.05 13.39 25.58
C ILE A 634 2.99 12.75 24.19
N SER A 635 4.00 11.94 23.85
CA SER A 635 4.10 11.22 22.56
C SER A 635 3.58 9.79 22.63
N GLY A 636 3.54 9.19 23.83
CA GLY A 636 3.05 7.83 24.04
C GLY A 636 3.22 7.36 25.48
N ALA A 637 3.10 6.06 25.69
CA ALA A 637 3.35 5.44 26.99
C ALA A 637 4.15 4.15 26.85
N THR A 638 4.77 3.71 27.93
CA THR A 638 5.41 2.40 28.02
C THR A 638 5.08 1.73 29.35
N ILE A 639 5.43 0.45 29.47
CA ILE A 639 5.31 -0.31 30.71
C ILE A 639 6.73 -0.56 31.22
N LEU A 640 7.01 -0.17 32.46
CA LEU A 640 8.31 -0.37 33.10
C LEU A 640 8.48 -1.82 33.60
N SER A 641 9.69 -2.17 34.02
CA SER A 641 10.03 -3.52 34.50
C SER A 641 9.24 -3.95 35.74
N ASP A 642 8.73 -3.01 36.52
CA ASP A 642 7.87 -3.25 37.68
C ASP A 642 6.37 -3.29 37.35
N GLY A 643 6.02 -3.24 36.05
CA GLY A 643 4.65 -3.27 35.55
C GLY A 643 3.91 -1.93 35.60
N SER A 644 4.53 -0.88 36.15
CA SER A 644 3.94 0.46 36.13
C SER A 644 3.93 1.09 34.74
N VAL A 645 3.06 2.07 34.52
CA VAL A 645 3.00 2.83 33.27
C VAL A 645 3.89 4.06 33.40
N ALA A 646 4.68 4.34 32.38
CA ALA A 646 5.42 5.59 32.25
C ALA A 646 5.03 6.33 30.97
N LEU A 647 4.84 7.65 31.07
CA LEU A 647 4.45 8.50 29.95
C LEU A 647 5.69 9.06 29.25
N ILE A 648 5.68 9.05 27.92
CA ILE A 648 6.81 9.51 27.13
C ILE A 648 6.60 10.97 26.78
N VAL A 649 7.58 11.80 27.13
CA VAL A 649 7.51 13.25 26.93
C VAL A 649 7.71 13.60 25.45
N ASP A 650 6.73 14.31 24.87
CA ASP A 650 6.88 14.98 23.57
C ASP A 650 7.62 16.31 23.79
N VAL A 651 8.93 16.27 23.58
CA VAL A 651 9.86 17.40 23.74
C VAL A 651 9.34 18.64 23.00
N GLY A 652 8.75 18.46 21.81
CA GLY A 652 8.33 19.57 20.96
C GLY A 652 7.03 20.17 21.46
N GLY A 653 6.13 19.31 21.93
CA GLY A 653 4.93 19.71 22.65
C GLY A 653 5.25 20.53 23.89
N VAL A 654 6.23 20.07 24.67
CA VAL A 654 6.72 20.72 25.90
C VAL A 654 7.40 22.06 25.60
N VAL A 655 8.28 22.13 24.61
CA VAL A 655 8.91 23.40 24.19
C VAL A 655 7.85 24.42 23.74
N ARG A 656 6.81 23.98 23.00
CA ARG A 656 5.68 24.84 22.60
C ARG A 656 4.86 25.33 23.79
N LEU A 657 4.61 24.47 24.78
CA LEU A 657 3.91 24.83 26.01
C LEU A 657 4.71 25.86 26.83
N GLY A 658 6.04 25.72 26.86
CA GLY A 658 6.94 26.61 27.62
C GLY A 658 6.96 28.03 27.06
N GLN A 659 6.76 28.18 25.75
CA GLN A 659 6.69 29.48 25.09
C GLN A 659 5.36 30.20 25.30
N ARG A 660 4.23 29.48 25.39
CA ARG A 660 2.92 30.11 25.67
C ARG A 660 2.87 30.77 27.03
N SER A 661 3.55 30.20 28.02
CA SER A 661 3.72 30.80 29.36
C SER A 661 4.58 32.07 29.36
N LYS A 662 5.19 32.44 28.22
CA LYS A 662 5.96 33.68 28.01
C LYS A 662 5.13 34.79 27.34
N ALA A 663 3.98 34.45 26.75
CA ALA A 663 3.15 35.34 25.93
C ALA A 663 1.78 35.70 26.54
N ALA A 664 1.33 34.95 27.56
CA ALA A 664 0.29 35.38 28.51
C ALA A 664 0.96 36.08 29.70
#